data_AF-A0A420WDP7-F1
#
_entry.id   AF-A0A420WDP7-F1
#
_cell.length_a   1.000
_cell.length_b   1.000
_cell.length_c   1.000
_cell.angle_alpha   90.00
_cell.angle_beta   90.00
_cell.angle_gamma   90.00
#
_symmetry.space_group_name_H-M   'P 1'
#
loop_
_entity.id
_entity.type
_entity.pdbx_description
1 polymer ?
#
loop_
_entity_poly.entity_id
_entity_poly.type
_entity_poly.pdbx_seq_one_letter_code
_entity_poly.pdbx_strand_id
1 'polypeptide(L)'
;MFYRRGHNLIAIALASLVLSPIAYAQSGPSKLTPAEMIICQNAKQCLDILARHDEKSFDYSVLIEAFSRLGNQGRNALMRALRDKDKNLSHRAALILARAEFNYGPSEQAFIAETWVRGASATLSKVMEQQYTPTLREAFINTLNHSDSSIRQASRTGIYVGENISRPNKALTPPFNAKPNLYPALAKAALDNPTAEIANFISAYPLQRSQSILARLLRSEKEDVVFAAYQGLYDINPESAFETLLSTLRELKAGDEPIALALGDLLARRHQNRADGFYLQFASELIEDTAMPKLAQMAAVHAIMEQGQSKNQATISLPNAVNVGSLLKSLIQIQNTIPRQYSEALYNKLGTQSEVLIPQLFDGFSVLGDQNIEHFISALTSPPNKKEELNQAATTVLLQLLDNKADWRLASRSAQILSENKVQSALPTLRKIASHSLFSEFRIRALAAIDTLNGKSDFQAQFDKHANRLLENSDSCTIQPTDFSVKARQLPFFKPSELAFGYRTERASLTSAVPTKKGWLAGYDKGEWSGGLVAYDTLAGTDKLILGSKTSKFIIPNIKAIMPKMPTPLGQYSSHFWAVSGLNHLSLNHSFVISITDNDGDYFIKHHLRLPRVPSAIAQQKDGSVLFGFGDKPEKFNRYDIYQPPLRLWPDGKLTDACTGTPKSATGVMR
;
A
#
# COMPACT_ATOMS: atom_id res chain seq x y z
N MET A 1 25.65 14.80 47.33
CA MET A 1 26.61 15.22 48.37
C MET A 1 27.88 15.69 47.67
N PHE A 2 28.46 16.77 48.18
CA PHE A 2 29.49 17.65 47.59
C PHE A 2 30.85 17.02 47.29
N TYR A 3 31.53 17.49 46.23
CA TYR A 3 32.85 18.20 46.22
C TYR A 3 33.44 18.19 44.79
N ARG A 4 33.42 19.29 44.02
CA ARG A 4 34.40 20.41 43.89
C ARG A 4 35.87 20.03 43.53
N ARG A 5 36.18 20.30 42.25
CA ARG A 5 37.37 20.94 41.61
C ARG A 5 38.80 20.67 42.13
N GLY A 6 39.68 20.33 41.17
CA GLY A 6 41.10 20.70 41.14
C GLY A 6 41.52 21.06 39.71
N HIS A 7 42.06 22.26 39.52
CA HIS A 7 42.54 22.82 38.25
C HIS A 7 43.94 22.28 37.89
N ASN A 8 44.23 22.16 36.59
CA ASN A 8 45.58 22.42 36.09
C ASN A 8 45.51 23.27 34.82
N LEU A 9 46.20 24.41 34.89
CA LEU A 9 46.42 25.40 33.86
C LEU A 9 47.43 24.88 32.83
N ILE A 10 47.08 24.95 31.55
CA ILE A 10 48.08 25.19 30.49
C ILE A 10 47.55 26.37 29.68
N ALA A 11 48.26 27.48 29.80
CA ALA A 11 48.07 28.67 29.00
C ALA A 11 48.72 28.44 27.63
N ILE A 12 47.93 28.43 26.56
CA ILE A 12 48.41 28.65 25.20
C ILE A 12 47.67 29.87 24.69
N ALA A 13 48.40 30.99 24.61
CA ALA A 13 47.94 32.19 23.94
C ALA A 13 48.06 31.96 22.43
N LEU A 14 46.94 31.76 21.76
CA LEU A 14 46.85 31.78 20.30
C LEU A 14 45.83 32.84 19.92
N ALA A 15 46.35 34.01 19.57
CA ALA A 15 45.64 35.08 18.90
C ALA A 15 45.03 34.52 17.61
N SER A 16 43.72 34.28 17.64
CA SER A 16 42.93 33.86 16.48
C SER A 16 41.78 34.85 16.34
N LEU A 17 41.78 35.59 15.23
CA LEU A 17 40.67 36.42 14.78
C LEU A 17 39.39 35.58 14.76
N VAL A 18 38.53 35.75 15.77
CA VAL A 18 37.15 35.27 15.73
C VAL A 18 36.37 36.27 14.89
N LEU A 19 36.20 35.96 13.61
CA LEU A 19 35.03 36.38 12.86
C LEU A 19 33.82 35.83 13.62
N SER A 20 33.12 36.71 14.34
CA SER A 20 31.84 36.39 14.95
C SER A 20 30.93 35.80 13.87
N PRO A 21 30.34 34.61 14.08
CA PRO A 21 29.22 34.22 13.24
C PRO A 21 28.14 35.27 13.50
N ILE A 22 27.78 36.03 12.48
CA ILE A 22 26.50 36.75 12.47
C ILE A 22 25.47 35.64 12.59
N ALA A 23 25.04 35.38 13.81
CA ALA A 23 23.80 34.68 14.06
C ALA A 23 22.74 35.55 13.40
N TYR A 24 22.34 35.19 12.19
CA TYR A 24 21.00 35.48 11.73
C TYR A 24 20.10 34.78 12.74
N ALA A 25 19.75 35.51 13.80
CA ALA A 25 18.50 35.29 14.49
C ALA A 25 17.46 35.35 13.38
N GLN A 26 17.01 34.19 12.92
CA GLN A 26 15.72 34.10 12.29
C GLN A 26 14.76 34.55 13.38
N SER A 27 14.51 35.86 13.44
CA SER A 27 13.33 36.40 14.08
C SER A 27 12.18 35.74 13.35
N GLY A 28 11.72 34.59 13.86
CA GLY A 28 10.42 34.08 13.51
C GLY A 28 9.43 35.25 13.65
N PRO A 29 8.43 35.36 12.76
CA PRO A 29 7.50 36.48 12.78
C PRO A 29 7.02 36.74 14.20
N SER A 30 7.22 37.97 14.69
CA SER A 30 6.78 38.40 16.00
C SER A 30 5.33 38.00 16.18
N LYS A 31 4.99 37.25 17.23
CA LYS A 31 3.58 36.95 17.54
C LYS A 31 2.88 38.30 17.74
N LEU A 32 1.83 38.54 16.95
CA LEU A 32 1.01 39.75 17.04
C LEU A 32 0.54 39.94 18.48
N THR A 33 0.60 41.17 18.97
CA THR A 33 0.04 41.53 20.28
C THR A 33 -1.48 41.36 20.26
N PRO A 34 -2.14 41.16 21.41
CA PRO A 34 -3.60 41.08 21.49
C PRO A 34 -4.33 42.29 20.86
N ALA A 35 -3.70 43.47 20.85
CA ALA A 35 -4.24 44.66 20.19
C ALA A 35 -4.07 44.61 18.66
N GLU A 36 -2.94 44.09 18.16
CA GLU A 36 -2.68 43.90 16.73
C GLU A 36 -3.52 42.76 16.11
N MET A 37 -4.01 41.82 16.92
CA MET A 37 -4.96 40.78 16.50
C MET A 37 -6.40 41.30 16.32
N ILE A 38 -6.72 42.54 16.71
CA ILE A 38 -8.05 43.14 16.55
C ILE A 38 -8.12 43.88 15.19
N ILE A 39 -8.33 43.11 14.13
CA ILE A 39 -8.45 43.65 12.76
C ILE A 39 -9.78 44.37 12.46
N CYS A 40 -10.82 44.12 13.26
CA CYS A 40 -12.13 44.77 13.16
C CYS A 40 -12.81 44.83 14.53
N GLN A 41 -13.54 45.92 14.78
CA GLN A 41 -14.18 46.20 16.07
C GLN A 41 -15.64 45.72 16.13
N ASN A 42 -16.29 45.58 14.97
CA ASN A 42 -17.69 45.13 14.88
C ASN A 42 -17.94 44.35 13.59
N ALA A 43 -19.08 43.65 13.54
CA ALA A 43 -19.42 42.75 12.45
C ALA A 43 -19.49 43.44 11.07
N LYS A 44 -19.86 44.72 11.02
CA LYS A 44 -19.91 45.50 9.76
C LYS A 44 -18.51 45.70 9.18
N GLN A 45 -17.55 46.07 10.02
CA GLN A 45 -16.14 46.21 9.61
C GLN A 45 -15.55 44.87 9.17
N CYS A 46 -15.81 43.79 9.91
CA CYS A 46 -15.31 42.46 9.53
C CYS A 46 -15.89 41.99 8.19
N LEU A 47 -17.17 42.28 7.91
CA LEU A 47 -17.78 41.97 6.61
C LEU A 47 -17.21 42.82 5.47
N ASP A 48 -16.86 44.08 5.71
CA ASP A 48 -16.22 44.93 4.69
C ASP A 48 -14.83 44.38 4.30
N ILE A 49 -14.04 43.92 5.29
CA ILE A 49 -12.76 43.23 5.03
C ILE A 49 -13.01 41.94 4.23
N LEU A 50 -13.99 41.12 4.64
CA LEU A 50 -14.33 39.87 3.94
C LEU A 50 -14.80 40.11 2.49
N ALA A 51 -15.53 41.19 2.24
CA ALA A 51 -16.01 41.58 0.91
C ALA A 51 -14.85 42.03 -0.01
N ARG A 52 -13.82 42.68 0.54
CA ARG A 52 -12.69 43.21 -0.24
C ARG A 52 -11.57 42.19 -0.47
N HIS A 53 -11.39 41.23 0.44
CA HIS A 53 -10.24 40.33 0.42
C HIS A 53 -10.62 38.85 0.28
N ASP A 54 -9.93 38.17 -0.63
CA ASP A 54 -9.98 36.70 -0.75
C ASP A 54 -8.99 36.00 0.21
N GLU A 55 -9.05 34.68 0.26
CA GLU A 55 -8.19 33.87 1.15
C GLU A 55 -6.69 33.96 0.80
N LYS A 56 -6.34 34.31 -0.45
CA LYS A 56 -4.94 34.44 -0.87
C LYS A 56 -4.34 35.79 -0.47
N SER A 57 -5.19 36.80 -0.32
CA SER A 57 -4.83 38.19 -0.02
C SER A 57 -4.97 38.56 1.46
N PHE A 58 -5.57 37.70 2.29
CA PHE A 58 -5.78 37.95 3.71
C PHE A 58 -5.80 36.66 4.53
N ASP A 59 -5.25 36.69 5.75
CA ASP A 59 -5.29 35.54 6.65
C ASP A 59 -6.69 35.37 7.27
N TYR A 60 -7.43 34.38 6.75
CA TYR A 60 -8.79 34.08 7.20
C TYR A 60 -8.84 33.56 8.64
N SER A 61 -7.73 33.09 9.21
CA SER A 61 -7.65 32.66 10.62
C SER A 61 -7.96 33.83 11.55
N VAL A 62 -7.44 35.02 11.22
CA VAL A 62 -7.68 36.24 11.99
C VAL A 62 -9.14 36.70 11.89
N LEU A 63 -9.76 36.55 10.70
CA LEU A 63 -11.20 36.83 10.54
C LEU A 63 -12.07 35.83 11.30
N ILE A 64 -11.71 34.55 11.31
CA ILE A 64 -12.44 33.52 12.07
C ILE A 64 -12.43 33.85 13.56
N GLU A 65 -11.27 34.20 14.12
CA GLU A 65 -11.15 34.61 15.52
C GLU A 65 -11.97 35.89 15.80
N ALA A 66 -11.91 36.88 14.91
CA ALA A 66 -12.66 38.12 15.06
C ALA A 66 -14.17 37.89 15.02
N PHE A 67 -14.69 37.10 14.08
CA PHE A 67 -16.11 36.75 14.03
C PHE A 67 -16.54 35.89 15.23
N SER A 68 -15.68 34.98 15.69
CA SER A 68 -15.94 34.13 16.87
C SER A 68 -16.02 34.97 18.16
N ARG A 69 -15.12 35.94 18.33
CA ARG A 69 -15.13 36.90 19.45
C ARG A 69 -16.41 37.73 19.50
N LEU A 70 -16.96 38.08 18.34
CA LEU A 70 -18.25 38.79 18.23
C LEU A 70 -19.47 37.91 18.54
N GLY A 71 -19.28 36.60 18.74
CA GLY A 71 -20.33 35.65 19.12
C GLY A 71 -21.52 35.68 18.16
N ASN A 72 -22.73 35.79 18.72
CA ASN A 72 -23.98 35.81 17.94
C ASN A 72 -24.03 36.95 16.90
N GLN A 73 -23.41 38.11 17.19
CA GLN A 73 -23.39 39.22 16.24
C GLN A 73 -22.55 38.89 15.00
N GLY A 74 -21.40 38.24 15.21
CA GLY A 74 -20.53 37.76 14.14
C GLY A 74 -21.22 36.67 13.30
N ARG A 75 -21.79 35.66 13.95
CA ARG A 75 -22.54 34.59 13.29
C ARG A 75 -23.70 35.13 12.44
N ASN A 76 -24.55 35.99 13.01
CA ASN A 76 -25.69 36.57 12.31
C ASN A 76 -25.26 37.44 11.10
N ALA A 77 -24.10 38.09 11.18
CA ALA A 77 -23.55 38.85 10.07
C ALA A 77 -23.09 37.94 8.93
N LEU A 78 -22.38 36.85 9.23
CA LEU A 78 -21.99 35.84 8.26
C LEU A 78 -23.20 35.15 7.61
N MET A 79 -24.24 34.83 8.40
CA MET A 79 -25.49 34.26 7.88
C MET A 79 -26.24 35.22 6.95
N ARG A 80 -26.17 36.53 7.20
CA ARG A 80 -26.69 37.55 6.27
C ARG A 80 -25.84 37.66 5.01
N ALA A 81 -24.51 37.62 5.14
CA ALA A 81 -23.61 37.62 3.98
C ALA A 81 -23.77 36.37 3.11
N LEU A 82 -24.11 35.23 3.70
CA LEU A 82 -24.44 34.01 2.98
C LEU A 82 -25.70 34.16 2.09
N ARG A 83 -26.62 35.06 2.48
CA ARG A 83 -27.84 35.43 1.72
C ARG A 83 -27.59 36.51 0.67
N ASP A 84 -26.38 37.07 0.61
CA ASP A 84 -26.08 38.17 -0.30
C ASP A 84 -26.15 37.71 -1.76
N LYS A 85 -26.51 38.65 -2.65
CA LYS A 85 -26.52 38.39 -4.10
C LYS A 85 -25.11 38.29 -4.67
N ASP A 86 -24.11 38.88 -4.00
CA ASP A 86 -22.70 38.70 -4.34
C ASP A 86 -22.24 37.28 -3.99
N LYS A 87 -22.02 36.48 -5.03
CA LYS A 87 -21.55 35.09 -4.94
C LYS A 87 -20.18 34.98 -4.26
N ASN A 88 -19.31 35.99 -4.41
CA ASN A 88 -17.98 35.97 -3.79
C ASN A 88 -18.09 36.20 -2.28
N LEU A 89 -18.86 37.20 -1.87
CA LEU A 89 -19.12 37.45 -0.44
C LEU A 89 -19.82 36.25 0.21
N SER A 90 -20.82 35.68 -0.44
CA SER A 90 -21.51 34.47 0.03
C SER A 90 -20.56 33.28 0.18
N HIS A 91 -19.70 33.03 -0.82
CA HIS A 91 -18.68 31.97 -0.76
C HIS A 91 -17.66 32.18 0.38
N ARG A 92 -17.15 33.41 0.53
CA ARG A 92 -16.19 33.75 1.59
C ARG A 92 -16.82 33.66 2.97
N ALA A 93 -18.08 34.07 3.12
CA ALA A 93 -18.83 33.88 4.36
C ALA A 93 -18.98 32.39 4.70
N ALA A 94 -19.27 31.54 3.70
CA ALA A 94 -19.30 30.09 3.90
C ALA A 94 -17.94 29.54 4.37
N LEU A 95 -16.82 30.04 3.84
CA LEU A 95 -15.47 29.61 4.26
C LEU A 95 -15.20 29.91 5.74
N ILE A 96 -15.59 31.09 6.21
CA ILE A 96 -15.47 31.45 7.63
C ILE A 96 -16.39 30.56 8.47
N LEU A 97 -17.66 30.39 8.07
CA LEU A 97 -18.64 29.55 8.79
C LEU A 97 -18.20 28.09 8.89
N ALA A 98 -17.52 27.56 7.87
CA ALA A 98 -17.03 26.17 7.83
C ALA A 98 -15.80 25.92 8.71
N ARG A 99 -15.11 26.98 9.14
CA ARG A 99 -13.92 26.88 10.00
C ARG A 99 -14.19 27.36 11.42
N ALA A 100 -15.18 28.24 11.58
CA ALA A 100 -15.61 28.71 12.89
C ALA A 100 -16.54 27.68 13.55
N GLU A 101 -16.26 27.34 14.82
CA GLU A 101 -17.05 26.39 15.61
C GLU A 101 -18.33 27.02 16.18
N PHE A 102 -19.17 27.59 15.32
CA PHE A 102 -20.45 28.17 15.74
C PHE A 102 -21.50 27.08 15.99
N ASN A 103 -22.30 27.29 17.03
CA ASN A 103 -23.58 26.60 17.20
C ASN A 103 -24.67 27.36 16.45
N TYR A 104 -25.50 26.63 15.69
CA TYR A 104 -26.55 27.21 14.87
C TYR A 104 -27.92 26.84 15.43
N GLY A 105 -28.83 27.81 15.53
CA GLY A 105 -30.22 27.57 15.92
C GLY A 105 -31.04 26.90 14.80
N PRO A 106 -32.25 26.39 15.09
CA PRO A 106 -33.07 25.66 14.12
C PRO A 106 -33.35 26.42 12.81
N SER A 107 -33.60 27.74 12.88
CA SER A 107 -33.84 28.57 11.69
C SER A 107 -32.58 28.76 10.82
N GLU A 108 -31.40 28.83 11.44
CA GLU A 108 -30.12 28.94 10.73
C GLU A 108 -29.79 27.60 10.06
N GLN A 109 -30.01 26.47 10.75
CA GLN A 109 -29.85 25.14 10.19
C GLN A 109 -30.78 24.91 9.00
N ALA A 110 -32.05 25.28 9.10
CA ALA A 110 -33.01 25.19 7.99
C ALA A 110 -32.55 26.02 6.78
N PHE A 111 -32.02 27.22 7.02
CA PHE A 111 -31.47 28.05 5.95
C PHE A 111 -30.24 27.42 5.28
N ILE A 112 -29.29 26.87 6.06
CA ILE A 112 -28.12 26.16 5.52
C ILE A 112 -28.57 24.95 4.69
N ALA A 113 -29.50 24.15 5.21
CA ALA A 113 -30.09 22.99 4.53
C ALA A 113 -30.76 23.35 3.19
N GLU A 114 -31.38 24.52 3.08
CA GLU A 114 -32.02 24.95 1.82
C GLU A 114 -31.01 25.48 0.79
N THR A 115 -29.93 26.12 1.27
CA THR A 115 -29.04 26.93 0.42
C THR A 115 -27.74 26.24 0.03
N TRP A 116 -27.33 25.17 0.70
CA TRP A 116 -26.01 24.58 0.49
C TRP A 116 -25.77 24.05 -0.93
N VAL A 117 -26.82 23.69 -1.68
CA VAL A 117 -26.72 23.30 -3.10
C VAL A 117 -26.63 24.48 -4.07
N ARG A 118 -26.93 25.71 -3.62
CA ARG A 118 -27.02 26.91 -4.48
C ARG A 118 -25.69 27.66 -4.67
N GLY A 119 -24.65 27.29 -3.91
CA GLY A 119 -23.30 27.85 -4.03
C GLY A 119 -22.40 27.43 -2.87
N ALA A 120 -21.09 27.32 -3.11
CA ALA A 120 -20.10 26.88 -2.11
C ALA A 120 -20.43 25.52 -1.44
N SER A 121 -21.02 24.58 -2.17
CA SER A 121 -21.51 23.30 -1.65
C SER A 121 -20.46 22.50 -0.89
N ALA A 122 -19.23 22.44 -1.39
CA ALA A 122 -18.10 21.78 -0.71
C ALA A 122 -17.70 22.45 0.62
N THR A 123 -18.00 23.74 0.78
CA THR A 123 -17.70 24.49 2.00
C THR A 123 -18.86 24.40 2.98
N LEU A 124 -20.10 24.54 2.51
CA LEU A 124 -21.29 24.42 3.36
C LEU A 124 -21.53 22.98 3.81
N SER A 125 -21.09 21.96 3.06
CA SER A 125 -21.11 20.58 3.54
C SER A 125 -20.28 20.44 4.82
N LYS A 126 -19.14 21.12 4.94
CA LYS A 126 -18.31 21.11 6.16
C LYS A 126 -19.03 21.73 7.36
N VAL A 127 -19.76 22.82 7.16
CA VAL A 127 -20.62 23.41 8.21
C VAL A 127 -21.66 22.38 8.67
N MET A 128 -22.29 21.69 7.71
CA MET A 128 -23.28 20.65 7.98
C MET A 128 -22.67 19.43 8.68
N GLU A 129 -21.47 19.02 8.27
CA GLU A 129 -20.69 17.93 8.86
C GLU A 129 -20.25 18.19 10.30
N GLN A 130 -20.07 19.45 10.69
CA GLN A 130 -19.68 19.83 12.07
C GLN A 130 -20.85 19.75 13.06
N GLN A 131 -22.07 20.02 12.61
CA GLN A 131 -23.25 20.07 13.48
C GLN A 131 -24.12 18.83 13.32
N TYR A 132 -24.33 18.39 12.08
CA TYR A 132 -25.01 17.16 11.69
C TYR A 132 -26.31 16.88 12.46
N THR A 133 -27.16 17.91 12.54
CA THR A 133 -28.49 17.81 13.17
C THR A 133 -29.47 17.08 12.25
N PRO A 134 -30.66 16.65 12.73
CA PRO A 134 -31.67 16.00 11.89
C PRO A 134 -31.98 16.77 10.60
N THR A 135 -32.13 18.09 10.68
CA THR A 135 -32.40 18.95 9.52
C THR A 135 -31.27 18.90 8.48
N LEU A 136 -30.02 18.91 8.93
CA LEU A 136 -28.86 18.89 8.03
C LEU A 136 -28.62 17.49 7.46
N ARG A 137 -28.85 16.43 8.25
CA ARG A 137 -28.87 15.03 7.78
C ARG A 137 -29.92 14.85 6.69
N GLU A 138 -31.13 15.37 6.88
CA GLU A 138 -32.21 15.33 5.88
C GLU A 138 -31.81 16.05 4.60
N ALA A 139 -31.14 17.20 4.71
CA ALA A 139 -30.63 17.92 3.55
C ALA A 139 -29.60 17.10 2.76
N PHE A 140 -28.68 16.38 3.43
CA PHE A 140 -27.78 15.45 2.75
C PHE A 140 -28.52 14.30 2.06
N ILE A 141 -29.53 13.71 2.72
CA ILE A 141 -30.33 12.61 2.15
C ILE A 141 -31.07 13.08 0.89
N ASN A 142 -31.70 14.25 0.93
CA ASN A 142 -32.48 14.79 -0.18
C ASN A 142 -31.64 15.05 -1.44
N THR A 143 -30.33 15.24 -1.30
CA THR A 143 -29.41 15.54 -2.41
C THR A 143 -28.53 14.36 -2.80
N LEU A 144 -28.73 13.17 -2.22
CA LEU A 144 -27.99 11.95 -2.59
C LEU A 144 -28.08 11.63 -4.09
N ASN A 145 -29.18 12.06 -4.73
CA ASN A 145 -29.49 11.87 -6.15
C ASN A 145 -29.50 13.19 -6.94
N HIS A 146 -28.84 14.23 -6.44
CA HIS A 146 -28.73 15.51 -7.13
C HIS A 146 -28.10 15.35 -8.52
N SER A 147 -28.43 16.21 -9.51
CA SER A 147 -27.89 16.11 -10.87
C SER A 147 -26.37 16.33 -10.93
N ASP A 148 -25.86 17.26 -10.12
CA ASP A 148 -24.42 17.51 -9.92
C ASP A 148 -23.74 16.40 -9.11
N SER A 149 -22.70 15.77 -9.68
CA SER A 149 -21.93 14.70 -9.03
C SER A 149 -21.13 15.16 -7.81
N SER A 150 -20.68 16.41 -7.78
CA SER A 150 -19.94 16.97 -6.64
C SER A 150 -20.83 17.07 -5.40
N ILE A 151 -22.09 17.50 -5.58
CA ILE A 151 -23.09 17.55 -4.51
C ILE A 151 -23.44 16.13 -4.04
N ARG A 152 -23.63 15.18 -4.96
CA ARG A 152 -23.86 13.77 -4.60
C ARG A 152 -22.73 13.18 -3.76
N GLN A 153 -21.48 13.48 -4.13
CA GLN A 153 -20.32 13.03 -3.38
C GLN A 153 -20.24 13.70 -2.01
N ALA A 154 -20.42 15.02 -1.94
CA ALA A 154 -20.46 15.77 -0.69
C ALA A 154 -21.56 15.28 0.26
N SER A 155 -22.75 14.91 -0.25
CA SER A 155 -23.81 14.29 0.56
C SER A 155 -23.38 12.98 1.20
N ARG A 156 -22.70 12.11 0.43
CA ARG A 156 -22.23 10.81 0.91
C ARG A 156 -21.14 10.97 1.95
N THR A 157 -20.17 11.86 1.68
CA THR A 157 -19.13 12.22 2.64
C THR A 157 -19.75 12.80 3.91
N GLY A 158 -20.71 13.71 3.78
CA GLY A 158 -21.41 14.31 4.92
C GLY A 158 -22.14 13.30 5.80
N ILE A 159 -22.83 12.34 5.19
CA ILE A 159 -23.47 11.22 5.90
C ILE A 159 -22.43 10.32 6.57
N TYR A 160 -21.40 9.89 5.83
CA TYR A 160 -20.32 9.05 6.38
C TYR A 160 -19.66 9.72 7.59
N VAL A 161 -19.29 10.99 7.46
CA VAL A 161 -18.67 11.80 8.52
C VAL A 161 -19.62 11.93 9.71
N GLY A 162 -20.88 12.27 9.46
CA GLY A 162 -21.87 12.49 10.50
C GLY A 162 -22.26 11.23 11.29
N GLU A 163 -22.32 10.06 10.63
CA GLU A 163 -22.64 8.79 11.29
C GLU A 163 -21.43 8.13 11.96
N ASN A 164 -20.21 8.33 11.45
CA ASN A 164 -19.01 7.61 11.94
C ASN A 164 -18.07 8.42 12.83
N ILE A 165 -18.07 9.77 12.82
CA ILE A 165 -17.19 10.52 13.71
C ILE A 165 -17.65 10.31 15.17
N SER A 166 -16.78 9.68 15.95
CA SER A 166 -16.80 9.68 17.41
C SER A 166 -16.58 11.10 17.92
N ARG A 167 -17.62 11.94 17.85
CA ARG A 167 -17.59 13.22 18.53
C ARG A 167 -17.52 12.93 20.04
N PRO A 168 -16.85 13.77 20.85
CA PRO A 168 -16.87 13.65 22.31
C PRO A 168 -18.30 13.62 22.89
N ASN A 169 -19.31 13.99 22.10
CA ASN A 169 -20.73 13.88 22.41
C ASN A 169 -21.52 13.03 21.37
N LYS A 170 -21.07 11.82 21.03
CA LYS A 170 -21.85 10.88 20.18
C LYS A 170 -23.30 10.67 20.69
N ALA A 171 -23.53 10.86 21.99
CA ALA A 171 -24.85 10.85 22.62
C ALA A 171 -25.82 11.96 22.16
N LEU A 172 -25.36 12.98 21.42
CA LEU A 172 -26.19 14.11 20.98
C LEU A 172 -26.73 13.99 19.55
N THR A 173 -26.25 13.05 18.73
CA THR A 173 -26.89 12.83 17.43
C THR A 173 -28.12 11.96 17.65
N PRO A 174 -29.34 12.52 17.57
CA PRO A 174 -30.54 11.72 17.78
C PRO A 174 -30.61 10.59 16.74
N PRO A 175 -31.21 9.44 17.12
CA PRO A 175 -31.42 8.33 16.21
C PRO A 175 -32.14 8.81 14.95
N PHE A 176 -31.81 8.21 13.81
CA PHE A 176 -32.46 8.54 12.56
C PHE A 176 -33.96 8.27 12.67
N ASN A 177 -34.76 9.30 12.37
CA ASN A 177 -36.22 9.18 12.31
C ASN A 177 -36.63 8.89 10.86
N ALA A 178 -37.11 7.68 10.60
CA ALA A 178 -37.47 7.21 9.26
C ALA A 178 -38.73 7.90 8.72
N LYS A 179 -38.56 9.07 8.09
CA LYS A 179 -39.66 9.82 7.48
C LYS A 179 -40.01 9.26 6.09
N PRO A 180 -41.30 9.00 5.77
CA PRO A 180 -41.69 8.43 4.47
C PRO A 180 -41.20 9.18 3.23
N ASN A 181 -41.05 10.51 3.30
CA ASN A 181 -40.61 11.34 2.17
C ASN A 181 -39.12 11.23 1.85
N LEU A 182 -38.29 10.72 2.77
CA LEU A 182 -36.85 10.53 2.54
C LEU A 182 -36.53 9.20 1.86
N TYR A 183 -37.43 8.22 2.00
CA TYR A 183 -37.23 6.86 1.50
C TYR A 183 -36.91 6.79 0.00
N PRO A 184 -37.60 7.51 -0.92
CA PRO A 184 -37.29 7.43 -2.35
C PRO A 184 -35.84 7.84 -2.67
N ALA A 185 -35.33 8.86 -1.98
CA ALA A 185 -33.95 9.31 -2.18
C ALA A 185 -32.95 8.27 -1.66
N LEU A 186 -33.18 7.71 -0.47
CA LEU A 186 -32.35 6.66 0.11
C LEU A 186 -32.37 5.39 -0.74
N ALA A 187 -33.55 4.96 -1.17
CA ALA A 187 -33.75 3.75 -1.96
C ALA A 187 -32.99 3.82 -3.28
N LYS A 188 -33.11 4.94 -3.99
CA LYS A 188 -32.34 5.15 -5.23
C LYS A 188 -30.84 5.20 -4.96
N ALA A 189 -30.42 5.93 -3.93
CA ALA A 189 -29.00 6.07 -3.60
C ALA A 189 -28.35 4.73 -3.19
N ALA A 190 -29.08 3.89 -2.46
CA ALA A 190 -28.67 2.54 -2.10
C ALA A 190 -28.39 1.68 -3.35
N LEU A 191 -29.22 1.81 -4.38
CA LEU A 191 -29.06 1.02 -5.60
C LEU A 191 -28.02 1.60 -6.56
N ASP A 192 -27.90 2.92 -6.65
CA ASP A 192 -26.99 3.58 -7.60
C ASP A 192 -25.53 3.60 -7.12
N ASN A 193 -25.30 3.87 -5.83
CA ASN A 193 -23.96 3.88 -5.23
C ASN A 193 -24.05 3.63 -3.71
N PRO A 194 -24.12 2.36 -3.29
CA PRO A 194 -24.36 2.00 -1.91
C PRO A 194 -23.22 2.38 -0.96
N THR A 195 -23.59 2.71 0.27
CA THR A 195 -22.70 2.83 1.44
C THR A 195 -23.36 2.16 2.66
N ALA A 196 -22.56 1.81 3.67
CA ALA A 196 -23.07 1.16 4.88
C ALA A 196 -24.08 2.04 5.64
N GLU A 197 -23.86 3.35 5.68
CA GLU A 197 -24.74 4.31 6.35
C GLU A 197 -26.10 4.39 5.65
N ILE A 198 -26.11 4.38 4.31
CA ILE A 198 -27.37 4.37 3.55
C ILE A 198 -28.12 3.06 3.81
N ALA A 199 -27.43 1.91 3.87
CA ALA A 199 -28.05 0.64 4.22
C ALA A 199 -28.66 0.68 5.64
N ASN A 200 -27.96 1.27 6.62
CA ASN A 200 -28.45 1.47 7.99
C ASN A 200 -29.66 2.43 8.04
N PHE A 201 -29.74 3.45 7.18
CA PHE A 201 -30.94 4.28 7.08
C PHE A 201 -32.12 3.53 6.47
N ILE A 202 -31.87 2.65 5.49
CA ILE A 202 -32.91 1.80 4.91
C ILE A 202 -33.46 0.81 5.94
N SER A 203 -32.62 0.24 6.81
CA SER A 203 -33.06 -0.72 7.85
C SER A 203 -33.96 -0.10 8.92
N ALA A 204 -33.92 1.22 9.10
CA ALA A 204 -34.84 1.93 10.00
C ALA A 204 -36.30 2.00 9.49
N TYR A 205 -36.57 1.60 8.24
CA TYR A 205 -37.94 1.55 7.69
C TYR A 205 -38.59 0.17 7.91
N PRO A 206 -39.94 0.10 7.92
CA PRO A 206 -40.67 -1.17 8.05
C PRO A 206 -40.24 -2.21 7.02
N LEU A 207 -40.23 -3.49 7.42
CA LEU A 207 -39.76 -4.62 6.63
C LEU A 207 -40.29 -4.63 5.18
N GLN A 208 -41.59 -4.36 5.02
CA GLN A 208 -42.27 -4.39 3.72
C GLN A 208 -41.67 -3.39 2.72
N ARG A 209 -41.00 -2.34 3.21
CA ARG A 209 -40.29 -1.36 2.38
C ARG A 209 -38.80 -1.66 2.30
N SER A 210 -38.15 -2.03 3.39
CA SER A 210 -36.69 -2.15 3.43
C SER A 210 -36.16 -3.46 2.85
N GLN A 211 -36.91 -4.57 2.98
CA GLN A 211 -36.43 -5.92 2.68
C GLN A 211 -35.89 -6.09 1.26
N SER A 212 -36.63 -5.65 0.24
CA SER A 212 -36.21 -5.84 -1.17
C SER A 212 -34.92 -5.08 -1.51
N ILE A 213 -34.70 -3.92 -0.90
CA ILE A 213 -33.49 -3.13 -1.12
C ILE A 213 -32.32 -3.77 -0.37
N LEU A 214 -32.49 -4.11 0.90
CA LEU A 214 -31.43 -4.74 1.70
C LEU A 214 -31.01 -6.09 1.11
N ALA A 215 -31.95 -6.89 0.62
CA ALA A 215 -31.66 -8.14 -0.08
C ALA A 215 -30.81 -7.92 -1.33
N ARG A 216 -31.13 -6.88 -2.14
CA ARG A 216 -30.31 -6.50 -3.30
C ARG A 216 -28.92 -6.02 -2.91
N LEU A 217 -28.79 -5.33 -1.78
CA LEU A 217 -27.50 -4.85 -1.27
C LEU A 217 -26.57 -5.98 -0.82
N LEU A 218 -27.08 -7.18 -0.52
CA LEU A 218 -26.22 -8.35 -0.31
C LEU A 218 -25.41 -8.74 -1.55
N ARG A 219 -25.80 -8.29 -2.74
CA ARG A 219 -25.04 -8.44 -4.00
C ARG A 219 -24.05 -7.31 -4.26
N SER A 220 -23.75 -6.48 -3.26
CA SER A 220 -22.73 -5.44 -3.35
C SER A 220 -21.33 -6.07 -3.29
N GLU A 221 -20.38 -5.53 -4.06
CA GLU A 221 -18.95 -5.87 -3.96
C GLU A 221 -18.27 -5.23 -2.74
N LYS A 222 -18.97 -4.31 -2.05
CA LYS A 222 -18.46 -3.60 -0.87
C LYS A 222 -18.85 -4.34 0.41
N GLU A 223 -17.85 -4.87 1.10
CA GLU A 223 -17.97 -5.58 2.38
C GLU A 223 -18.85 -4.86 3.43
N ASP A 224 -18.57 -3.58 3.73
CA ASP A 224 -19.32 -2.84 4.77
C ASP A 224 -20.81 -2.65 4.41
N VAL A 225 -21.12 -2.56 3.11
CA VAL A 225 -22.51 -2.48 2.62
C VAL A 225 -23.22 -3.82 2.84
N VAL A 226 -22.59 -4.92 2.45
CA VAL A 226 -23.14 -6.27 2.60
C VAL A 226 -23.38 -6.56 4.09
N PHE A 227 -22.41 -6.21 4.94
CA PHE A 227 -22.54 -6.34 6.39
C PHE A 227 -23.71 -5.53 6.96
N ALA A 228 -23.79 -4.24 6.64
CA ALA A 228 -24.87 -3.37 7.10
C ALA A 228 -26.25 -3.83 6.60
N ALA A 229 -26.33 -4.27 5.34
CA ALA A 229 -27.56 -4.77 4.74
C ALA A 229 -28.06 -6.04 5.42
N TYR A 230 -27.16 -7.00 5.66
CA TYR A 230 -27.49 -8.23 6.38
C TYR A 230 -27.89 -7.94 7.82
N GLN A 231 -27.15 -7.06 8.52
CA GLN A 231 -27.47 -6.66 9.89
C GLN A 231 -28.88 -6.04 9.95
N GLY A 232 -29.22 -5.17 9.01
CA GLY A 232 -30.56 -4.58 8.91
C GLY A 232 -31.67 -5.61 8.69
N LEU A 233 -31.45 -6.63 7.84
CA LEU A 233 -32.40 -7.75 7.69
C LEU A 233 -32.51 -8.56 8.98
N TYR A 234 -31.36 -8.86 9.60
CA TYR A 234 -31.25 -9.68 10.80
C TYR A 234 -31.96 -9.07 12.00
N ASP A 235 -31.80 -7.76 12.22
CA ASP A 235 -32.44 -7.03 13.32
C ASP A 235 -33.97 -7.03 13.22
N ILE A 236 -34.51 -7.20 12.01
CA ILE A 236 -35.95 -7.31 11.78
C ILE A 236 -36.43 -8.76 11.94
N ASN A 237 -35.82 -9.69 11.22
CA ASN A 237 -36.15 -11.12 11.28
C ASN A 237 -34.89 -11.96 10.97
N PRO A 238 -34.24 -12.56 11.99
CA PRO A 238 -33.04 -13.36 11.82
C PRO A 238 -33.18 -14.54 10.85
N GLU A 239 -34.31 -15.24 10.88
CA GLU A 239 -34.57 -16.42 10.04
C GLU A 239 -34.68 -16.03 8.57
N SER A 240 -35.53 -15.03 8.27
CA SER A 240 -35.69 -14.53 6.90
C SER A 240 -34.39 -13.88 6.36
N ALA A 241 -33.59 -13.24 7.22
CA ALA A 241 -32.30 -12.70 6.84
C ALA A 241 -31.32 -13.81 6.41
N PHE A 242 -31.26 -14.90 7.18
CA PHE A 242 -30.44 -16.05 6.86
C PHE A 242 -30.88 -16.73 5.55
N GLU A 243 -32.19 -16.94 5.36
CA GLU A 243 -32.73 -17.47 4.09
C GLU A 243 -32.38 -16.57 2.89
N THR A 244 -32.41 -15.24 3.08
CA THR A 244 -32.02 -14.28 2.04
C THR A 244 -30.53 -14.39 1.71
N LEU A 245 -29.66 -14.54 2.72
CA LEU A 245 -28.23 -14.78 2.54
C LEU A 245 -27.98 -16.09 1.79
N LEU A 246 -28.66 -17.16 2.19
CA LEU A 246 -28.55 -18.48 1.57
C LEU A 246 -28.98 -18.44 0.09
N SER A 247 -30.09 -17.77 -0.22
CA SER A 247 -30.53 -17.55 -1.61
C SER A 247 -29.50 -16.76 -2.41
N THR A 248 -28.93 -15.71 -1.81
CA THR A 248 -27.91 -14.88 -2.46
C THR A 248 -26.67 -15.71 -2.82
N LEU A 249 -26.21 -16.57 -1.91
CA LEU A 249 -25.09 -17.48 -2.14
C LEU A 249 -25.39 -18.49 -3.26
N ARG A 250 -26.59 -19.07 -3.27
CA ARG A 250 -27.03 -20.02 -4.32
C ARG A 250 -27.13 -19.41 -5.71
N GLU A 251 -27.33 -18.10 -5.79
CA GLU A 251 -27.48 -17.37 -7.06
C GLU A 251 -26.18 -16.76 -7.60
N LEU A 252 -25.02 -17.00 -6.95
CA LEU A 252 -23.73 -16.52 -7.42
C LEU A 252 -23.31 -17.21 -8.73
N LYS A 253 -22.83 -16.42 -9.70
CA LYS A 253 -22.42 -16.87 -11.04
C LYS A 253 -21.00 -16.38 -11.36
N ALA A 254 -20.36 -16.98 -12.37
CA ALA A 254 -19.06 -16.49 -12.85
C ALA A 254 -19.11 -14.99 -13.14
N GLY A 255 -18.14 -14.22 -12.64
CA GLY A 255 -18.16 -12.75 -12.61
C GLY A 255 -18.59 -12.14 -11.28
N ASP A 256 -19.23 -12.91 -10.37
CA ASP A 256 -19.61 -12.46 -9.03
C ASP A 256 -18.49 -12.69 -7.99
N GLU A 257 -17.23 -12.87 -8.41
CA GLU A 257 -16.11 -13.12 -7.50
C GLU A 257 -15.96 -12.04 -6.40
N PRO A 258 -16.06 -10.73 -6.70
CA PRO A 258 -15.96 -9.69 -5.65
C PRO A 258 -17.13 -9.76 -4.65
N ILE A 259 -18.32 -10.16 -5.09
CA ILE A 259 -19.50 -10.32 -4.24
C ILE A 259 -19.29 -11.51 -3.29
N ALA A 260 -18.75 -12.62 -3.80
CA ALA A 260 -18.44 -13.80 -2.99
C ALA A 260 -17.46 -13.46 -1.86
N LEU A 261 -16.43 -12.65 -2.13
CA LEU A 261 -15.51 -12.17 -1.09
C LEU A 261 -16.22 -11.34 -0.02
N ALA A 262 -17.01 -10.34 -0.42
CA ALA A 262 -17.77 -9.50 0.50
C ALA A 262 -18.78 -10.30 1.37
N LEU A 263 -19.36 -11.37 0.83
CA LEU A 263 -20.21 -12.29 1.59
C LEU A 263 -19.40 -13.15 2.56
N GLY A 264 -18.20 -13.58 2.19
CA GLY A 264 -17.30 -14.29 3.08
C GLY A 264 -16.85 -13.42 4.27
N ASP A 265 -16.52 -12.15 4.00
CA ASP A 265 -16.23 -11.17 5.04
C ASP A 265 -17.42 -10.97 6.00
N LEU A 266 -18.64 -10.87 5.46
CA LEU A 266 -19.87 -10.83 6.25
C LEU A 266 -19.95 -12.02 7.21
N LEU A 267 -19.73 -13.25 6.72
CA LEU A 267 -19.78 -14.47 7.54
C LEU A 267 -18.73 -14.43 8.67
N ALA A 268 -17.49 -14.02 8.35
CA ALA A 268 -16.41 -13.89 9.32
C ALA A 268 -16.74 -12.85 10.40
N ARG A 269 -17.18 -11.64 10.01
CA ARG A 269 -17.57 -10.57 10.94
C ARG A 269 -18.77 -10.95 11.81
N ARG A 270 -19.78 -11.64 11.25
CA ARG A 270 -20.95 -12.09 12.03
C ARG A 270 -20.59 -13.15 13.06
N HIS A 271 -19.63 -14.02 12.76
CA HIS A 271 -19.09 -14.95 13.75
C HIS A 271 -18.39 -14.24 14.92
N GLN A 272 -17.65 -13.15 14.68
CA GLN A 272 -17.05 -12.37 15.78
C GLN A 272 -18.10 -11.85 16.77
N ASN A 273 -19.32 -11.58 16.29
CA ASN A 273 -20.44 -11.08 17.08
C ASN A 273 -21.32 -12.20 17.71
N ARG A 274 -21.03 -13.50 17.49
CA ARG A 274 -21.74 -14.62 18.11
C ARG A 274 -20.78 -15.67 18.67
N ALA A 275 -20.88 -15.93 19.97
CA ALA A 275 -20.04 -16.92 20.64
C ALA A 275 -20.36 -18.39 20.31
N ASP A 276 -21.50 -18.67 19.65
CA ASP A 276 -21.97 -20.03 19.37
C ASP A 276 -21.35 -20.67 18.12
N GLY A 277 -20.54 -19.93 17.38
CA GLY A 277 -19.81 -20.46 16.24
C GLY A 277 -20.61 -20.62 14.94
N PHE A 278 -21.92 -20.38 14.96
CA PHE A 278 -22.87 -20.75 13.90
C PHE A 278 -22.40 -20.42 12.47
N TYR A 279 -21.99 -19.17 12.21
CA TYR A 279 -21.68 -18.72 10.84
C TYR A 279 -20.46 -19.41 10.21
N LEU A 280 -19.47 -19.80 11.01
CA LEU A 280 -18.31 -20.50 10.49
C LEU A 280 -18.53 -22.01 10.42
N GLN A 281 -19.41 -22.56 11.27
CA GLN A 281 -19.87 -23.93 11.09
C GLN A 281 -20.68 -24.03 9.78
N PHE A 282 -21.60 -23.09 9.55
CA PHE A 282 -22.32 -22.97 8.29
C PHE A 282 -21.35 -22.81 7.10
N ALA A 283 -20.33 -21.97 7.22
CA ALA A 283 -19.29 -21.87 6.18
C ALA A 283 -18.60 -23.23 5.94
N SER A 284 -18.25 -23.99 6.98
CA SER A 284 -17.68 -25.33 6.81
C SER A 284 -18.63 -26.27 6.05
N GLU A 285 -19.91 -26.28 6.41
CA GLU A 285 -20.95 -27.09 5.75
C GLU A 285 -21.13 -26.68 4.28
N LEU A 286 -21.09 -25.38 3.98
CA LEU A 286 -21.17 -24.87 2.60
C LEU A 286 -20.04 -25.40 1.71
N ILE A 287 -18.82 -25.53 2.24
CA ILE A 287 -17.67 -26.02 1.47
C ILE A 287 -17.85 -27.47 1.03
N GLU A 288 -18.51 -28.28 1.86
CA GLU A 288 -18.78 -29.70 1.58
C GLU A 288 -20.04 -29.90 0.73
N ASP A 289 -20.92 -28.90 0.65
CA ASP A 289 -22.16 -28.96 -0.15
C ASP A 289 -21.87 -28.83 -1.65
N THR A 290 -21.87 -29.98 -2.32
CA THR A 290 -21.70 -30.07 -3.78
C THR A 290 -22.84 -29.45 -4.60
N ALA A 291 -24.00 -29.17 -4.00
CA ALA A 291 -25.09 -28.46 -4.66
C ALA A 291 -24.88 -26.93 -4.66
N MET A 292 -23.99 -26.42 -3.80
CA MET A 292 -23.65 -25.00 -3.78
C MET A 292 -22.77 -24.59 -4.96
N PRO A 293 -22.97 -23.39 -5.55
CA PRO A 293 -22.04 -22.86 -6.54
C PRO A 293 -20.62 -22.74 -5.98
N LYS A 294 -19.62 -22.93 -6.84
CA LYS A 294 -18.20 -22.79 -6.45
C LYS A 294 -17.89 -21.45 -5.78
N LEU A 295 -18.53 -20.36 -6.20
CA LEU A 295 -18.34 -19.04 -5.59
C LEU A 295 -18.92 -18.94 -4.17
N ALA A 296 -20.01 -19.67 -3.85
CA ALA A 296 -20.51 -19.75 -2.49
C ALA A 296 -19.56 -20.55 -1.59
N GLN A 297 -19.05 -21.68 -2.08
CA GLN A 297 -18.00 -22.44 -1.38
C GLN A 297 -16.75 -21.57 -1.17
N MET A 298 -16.41 -20.74 -2.16
CA MET A 298 -15.30 -19.81 -2.11
C MET A 298 -15.50 -18.72 -1.05
N ALA A 299 -16.69 -18.12 -0.95
CA ALA A 299 -17.06 -17.19 0.11
C ALA A 299 -16.89 -17.83 1.50
N ALA A 300 -17.29 -19.10 1.63
CA ALA A 300 -17.16 -19.84 2.87
C ALA A 300 -15.70 -20.14 3.25
N VAL A 301 -14.86 -20.55 2.30
CA VAL A 301 -13.40 -20.68 2.51
C VAL A 301 -12.82 -19.34 2.94
N HIS A 302 -13.20 -18.25 2.26
CA HIS A 302 -12.74 -16.91 2.59
C HIS A 302 -13.10 -16.53 4.03
N ALA A 303 -14.34 -16.78 4.45
CA ALA A 303 -14.80 -16.52 5.82
C ALA A 303 -13.98 -17.27 6.90
N ILE A 304 -13.67 -18.55 6.67
CA ILE A 304 -12.88 -19.36 7.60
C ILE A 304 -11.43 -18.85 7.68
N MET A 305 -10.87 -18.41 6.56
CA MET A 305 -9.51 -17.87 6.51
C MET A 305 -9.39 -16.45 7.09
N GLU A 306 -10.42 -15.62 6.95
CA GLU A 306 -10.51 -14.28 7.58
C GLU A 306 -10.84 -14.35 9.08
N GLN A 307 -11.21 -15.52 9.62
CA GLN A 307 -11.25 -15.74 11.06
C GLN A 307 -9.80 -15.72 11.62
N GLY A 308 -9.22 -14.53 11.71
CA GLY A 308 -7.96 -14.27 12.40
C GLY A 308 -8.03 -14.78 13.84
N GLN A 309 -6.88 -14.94 14.49
CA GLN A 309 -6.75 -15.50 15.84
C GLN A 309 -7.41 -14.61 16.90
N SER A 310 -8.75 -14.55 16.94
CA SER A 310 -9.50 -14.09 18.09
C SER A 310 -9.18 -15.06 19.23
N LYS A 311 -8.38 -14.60 20.20
CA LYS A 311 -7.79 -15.42 21.27
C LYS A 311 -8.80 -16.24 22.08
N ASN A 312 -10.09 -15.96 21.94
CA ASN A 312 -11.17 -16.52 22.76
C ASN A 312 -12.22 -17.31 21.95
N GLN A 313 -12.03 -17.57 20.65
CA GLN A 313 -13.00 -18.31 19.83
C GLN A 313 -12.41 -19.65 19.36
N ALA A 314 -13.24 -20.70 19.39
CA ALA A 314 -12.88 -21.99 18.85
C ALA A 314 -12.53 -21.84 17.36
N THR A 315 -11.31 -22.23 16.99
CA THR A 315 -10.88 -22.25 15.59
C THR A 315 -11.57 -23.39 14.87
N ILE A 316 -12.42 -23.06 13.91
CA ILE A 316 -12.97 -24.06 12.97
C ILE A 316 -11.90 -24.38 11.93
N SER A 317 -11.55 -25.67 11.80
CA SER A 317 -10.63 -26.17 10.77
C SER A 317 -11.34 -26.25 9.41
N LEU A 318 -10.57 -26.18 8.33
CA LEU A 318 -11.11 -26.38 6.99
C LEU A 318 -11.55 -27.84 6.81
N PRO A 319 -12.71 -28.09 6.17
CA PRO A 319 -13.17 -29.43 5.84
C PRO A 319 -12.29 -30.08 4.73
N ASN A 320 -12.65 -31.29 4.30
CA ASN A 320 -11.86 -32.16 3.42
C ASN A 320 -11.10 -31.43 2.27
N ALA A 321 -9.79 -31.70 2.14
CA ALA A 321 -8.85 -30.95 1.31
C ALA A 321 -9.15 -30.88 -0.20
N VAL A 322 -9.79 -31.91 -0.78
CA VAL A 322 -9.82 -32.06 -2.25
C VAL A 322 -10.46 -30.87 -2.94
N ASN A 323 -11.52 -30.29 -2.37
CA ASN A 323 -12.18 -29.10 -2.93
C ASN A 323 -11.55 -27.80 -2.42
N VAL A 324 -11.15 -27.75 -1.14
CA VAL A 324 -10.62 -26.55 -0.48
C VAL A 324 -9.41 -25.98 -1.19
N GLY A 325 -8.45 -26.79 -1.61
CA GLY A 325 -7.23 -26.26 -2.22
C GLY A 325 -7.46 -25.67 -3.61
N SER A 326 -8.40 -26.21 -4.39
CA SER A 326 -8.81 -25.60 -5.67
C SER A 326 -9.52 -24.25 -5.46
N LEU A 327 -10.34 -24.13 -4.41
CA LEU A 327 -11.03 -22.90 -4.04
C LEU A 327 -10.04 -21.86 -3.52
N LEU A 328 -9.11 -22.23 -2.65
CA LEU A 328 -8.05 -21.34 -2.16
C LEU A 328 -7.18 -20.84 -3.31
N LYS A 329 -6.77 -21.72 -4.24
CA LYS A 329 -6.01 -21.31 -5.43
C LYS A 329 -6.79 -20.27 -6.24
N SER A 330 -8.09 -20.47 -6.42
CA SER A 330 -8.96 -19.53 -7.14
C SER A 330 -9.07 -18.19 -6.39
N LEU A 331 -9.28 -18.22 -5.07
CA LEU A 331 -9.31 -17.02 -4.21
C LEU A 331 -8.04 -16.19 -4.35
N ILE A 332 -6.89 -16.86 -4.24
CA ILE A 332 -5.57 -16.25 -4.34
C ILE A 332 -5.39 -15.57 -5.70
N GLN A 333 -5.80 -16.24 -6.78
CA GLN A 333 -5.77 -15.69 -8.14
C GLN A 333 -6.68 -14.47 -8.31
N ILE A 334 -7.89 -14.48 -7.73
CA ILE A 334 -8.85 -13.37 -7.79
C ILE A 334 -8.32 -12.15 -7.04
N GLN A 335 -7.84 -12.35 -5.80
CA GLN A 335 -7.38 -11.25 -4.95
C GLN A 335 -6.05 -10.65 -5.43
N ASN A 336 -5.26 -11.39 -6.22
CA ASN A 336 -3.89 -11.04 -6.65
C ASN A 336 -2.91 -10.79 -5.48
N THR A 337 -3.34 -11.06 -4.25
CA THR A 337 -2.58 -10.89 -3.00
C THR A 337 -3.04 -11.90 -1.98
N ILE A 338 -2.15 -12.26 -1.05
CA ILE A 338 -2.53 -13.01 0.15
C ILE A 338 -2.92 -12.01 1.24
N PRO A 339 -4.18 -12.02 1.74
CA PRO A 339 -4.48 -11.31 2.97
C PRO A 339 -3.56 -11.83 4.08
N ARG A 340 -2.95 -10.94 4.84
CA ARG A 340 -2.00 -11.32 5.90
C ARG A 340 -2.62 -12.34 6.86
N GLN A 341 -3.91 -12.19 7.15
CA GLN A 341 -4.73 -13.07 7.96
C GLN A 341 -4.67 -14.52 7.47
N TYR A 342 -4.66 -14.74 6.14
CA TYR A 342 -4.60 -16.08 5.58
C TYR A 342 -3.30 -16.76 5.97
N SER A 343 -2.18 -16.04 5.85
CA SER A 343 -0.87 -16.58 6.20
C SER A 343 -0.80 -16.91 7.70
N GLU A 344 -1.36 -16.06 8.57
CA GLU A 344 -1.36 -16.28 10.02
C GLU A 344 -2.32 -17.40 10.46
N ALA A 345 -3.42 -17.59 9.73
CA ALA A 345 -4.42 -18.63 10.02
C ALA A 345 -4.04 -19.98 9.40
N LEU A 346 -3.22 -19.99 8.34
CA LEU A 346 -3.07 -21.13 7.44
C LEU A 346 -2.80 -22.43 8.19
N TYR A 347 -1.71 -22.49 8.96
CA TYR A 347 -1.30 -23.74 9.62
C TYR A 347 -2.38 -24.29 10.56
N ASN A 348 -3.04 -23.39 11.31
CA ASN A 348 -4.09 -23.76 12.27
C ASN A 348 -5.35 -24.25 11.58
N LYS A 349 -5.69 -23.65 10.44
CA LYS A 349 -6.90 -23.96 9.68
C LYS A 349 -6.74 -25.21 8.84
N LEU A 350 -5.53 -25.49 8.35
CA LEU A 350 -5.22 -26.69 7.58
C LEU A 350 -5.27 -27.96 8.44
N GLY A 351 -4.76 -27.91 9.69
CA GLY A 351 -4.75 -29.08 10.57
C GLY A 351 -4.14 -30.32 9.88
N THR A 352 -4.87 -31.43 9.88
CA THR A 352 -4.45 -32.70 9.24
C THR A 352 -4.41 -32.63 7.70
N GLN A 353 -5.04 -31.62 7.09
CA GLN A 353 -5.07 -31.41 5.65
C GLN A 353 -3.83 -30.68 5.10
N SER A 354 -2.92 -30.29 6.00
CA SER A 354 -1.72 -29.53 5.64
C SER A 354 -0.84 -30.24 4.61
N GLU A 355 -0.78 -31.57 4.64
CA GLU A 355 -0.02 -32.37 3.67
C GLU A 355 -0.49 -32.21 2.22
N VAL A 356 -1.80 -32.04 2.01
CA VAL A 356 -2.39 -31.91 0.66
C VAL A 356 -2.45 -30.46 0.21
N LEU A 357 -2.76 -29.54 1.13
CA LEU A 357 -3.07 -28.16 0.79
C LEU A 357 -1.84 -27.26 0.65
N ILE A 358 -0.76 -27.51 1.42
CA ILE A 358 0.48 -26.71 1.33
C ILE A 358 1.08 -26.71 -0.09
N PRO A 359 1.23 -27.87 -0.78
CA PRO A 359 1.75 -27.89 -2.15
C PRO A 359 0.82 -27.17 -3.14
N GLN A 360 -0.49 -27.37 -3.04
CA GLN A 360 -1.46 -26.72 -3.94
C GLN A 360 -1.49 -25.20 -3.79
N LEU A 361 -1.36 -24.72 -2.55
CA LEU A 361 -1.22 -23.30 -2.23
C LEU A 361 0.09 -22.74 -2.78
N PHE A 362 1.19 -23.45 -2.57
CA PHE A 362 2.49 -23.07 -3.12
C PHE A 362 2.45 -22.92 -4.64
N ASP A 363 1.82 -23.86 -5.35
CA ASP A 363 1.61 -23.77 -6.80
C ASP A 363 0.80 -22.52 -7.17
N GLY A 364 -0.24 -22.20 -6.40
CA GLY A 364 -1.02 -20.97 -6.58
C GLY A 364 -0.19 -19.70 -6.38
N PHE A 365 0.63 -19.65 -5.33
CA PHE A 365 1.47 -18.49 -5.02
C PHE A 365 2.61 -18.29 -6.00
N SER A 366 3.17 -19.38 -6.55
CA SER A 366 4.24 -19.31 -7.54
C SER A 366 3.87 -18.48 -8.77
N VAL A 367 2.58 -18.38 -9.08
CA VAL A 367 2.03 -17.61 -10.20
C VAL A 367 1.93 -16.11 -9.89
N LEU A 368 1.81 -15.72 -8.61
CA LEU A 368 1.55 -14.33 -8.19
C LEU A 368 2.79 -13.52 -7.80
N GLY A 369 3.99 -14.12 -7.82
CA GLY A 369 5.26 -13.45 -7.57
C GLY A 369 5.75 -13.47 -6.12
N ASP A 370 6.99 -12.99 -5.94
CA ASP A 370 7.86 -13.34 -4.81
C ASP A 370 7.37 -12.94 -3.40
N GLN A 371 6.73 -11.77 -3.24
CA GLN A 371 6.34 -11.26 -1.90
C GLN A 371 5.28 -12.13 -1.23
N ASN A 372 4.32 -12.61 -2.01
CA ASN A 372 3.28 -13.53 -1.54
C ASN A 372 3.92 -14.85 -1.04
N ILE A 373 4.96 -15.33 -1.74
CA ILE A 373 5.69 -16.54 -1.34
C ILE A 373 6.47 -16.31 -0.05
N GLU A 374 7.05 -15.14 0.19
CA GLU A 374 7.74 -14.85 1.47
C GLU A 374 6.80 -14.87 2.68
N HIS A 375 5.62 -14.28 2.55
CA HIS A 375 4.60 -14.34 3.61
C HIS A 375 4.12 -15.77 3.84
N PHE A 376 3.89 -16.52 2.76
CA PHE A 376 3.55 -17.94 2.85
C PHE A 376 4.65 -18.77 3.54
N ILE A 377 5.91 -18.61 3.14
CA ILE A 377 7.04 -19.29 3.79
C ILE A 377 7.11 -18.93 5.28
N SER A 378 6.91 -17.66 5.62
CA SER A 378 6.92 -17.21 7.02
C SER A 378 5.78 -17.85 7.83
N ALA A 379 4.61 -18.04 7.23
CA ALA A 379 3.50 -18.77 7.84
C ALA A 379 3.83 -20.24 8.13
N LEU A 380 4.59 -20.91 7.27
CA LEU A 380 5.06 -22.29 7.50
C LEU A 380 5.95 -22.42 8.75
N THR A 381 6.47 -21.31 9.29
CA THR A 381 7.41 -21.28 10.43
C THR A 381 6.77 -20.94 11.77
N SER A 382 5.50 -20.57 11.77
CA SER A 382 4.81 -20.08 12.96
C SER A 382 3.70 -21.03 13.41
N PRO A 383 3.96 -22.33 13.65
CA PRO A 383 2.97 -23.12 14.36
C PRO A 383 2.76 -22.49 15.76
N PRO A 384 1.52 -22.35 16.24
CA PRO A 384 1.21 -21.72 17.54
C PRO A 384 1.96 -22.38 18.70
N ASN A 385 2.31 -23.65 18.51
CA ASN A 385 3.09 -24.45 19.44
C ASN A 385 4.50 -24.59 18.87
N LYS A 386 5.47 -23.86 19.44
CA LYS A 386 6.92 -23.88 19.10
C LYS A 386 7.62 -25.25 19.22
N LYS A 387 6.86 -26.34 19.34
CA LYS A 387 7.33 -27.72 19.56
C LYS A 387 6.90 -28.71 18.47
N GLU A 388 6.03 -28.33 17.55
CA GLU A 388 5.65 -29.24 16.45
C GLU A 388 6.73 -29.22 15.37
N GLU A 389 7.18 -30.42 14.97
CA GLU A 389 8.09 -30.60 13.85
C GLU A 389 7.40 -30.15 12.55
N LEU A 390 8.19 -29.58 11.65
CA LEU A 390 7.75 -29.23 10.31
C LEU A 390 7.17 -30.47 9.60
N ASN A 391 5.93 -30.39 9.12
CA ASN A 391 5.30 -31.51 8.40
C ASN A 391 6.00 -31.81 7.05
N GLN A 392 5.68 -32.95 6.45
CA GLN A 392 6.39 -33.48 5.28
C GLN A 392 6.15 -32.63 4.02
N ALA A 393 4.93 -32.12 3.84
CA ALA A 393 4.61 -31.22 2.72
C ALA A 393 5.30 -29.87 2.80
N ALA A 394 5.32 -29.23 3.97
CA ALA A 394 6.06 -27.99 4.19
C ALA A 394 7.56 -28.22 3.97
N THR A 395 8.09 -29.34 4.47
CA THR A 395 9.47 -29.76 4.20
C THR A 395 9.74 -29.88 2.70
N THR A 396 8.85 -30.54 1.96
CA THR A 396 8.98 -30.72 0.50
C THR A 396 8.98 -29.38 -0.24
N VAL A 397 8.05 -28.48 0.09
CA VAL A 397 7.99 -27.14 -0.51
C VAL A 397 9.24 -26.32 -0.19
N LEU A 398 9.72 -26.34 1.05
CA LEU A 398 10.93 -25.62 1.44
C LEU A 398 12.19 -26.19 0.78
N LEU A 399 12.27 -27.51 0.58
CA LEU A 399 13.37 -28.14 -0.16
C LEU A 399 13.33 -27.75 -1.65
N GLN A 400 12.15 -27.69 -2.26
CA GLN A 400 11.97 -27.21 -3.64
C GLN A 400 12.39 -25.74 -3.76
N LEU A 401 11.99 -24.90 -2.80
CA LEU A 401 12.37 -23.49 -2.75
C LEU A 401 13.86 -23.28 -2.49
N LEU A 402 14.49 -24.15 -1.71
CA LEU A 402 15.93 -24.10 -1.47
C LEU A 402 16.74 -24.31 -2.75
N ASP A 403 16.26 -25.12 -3.69
CA ASP A 403 16.92 -25.29 -5.01
C ASP A 403 16.48 -24.24 -6.05
N ASN A 404 15.56 -23.34 -5.70
CA ASN A 404 15.11 -22.27 -6.59
C ASN A 404 16.22 -21.21 -6.77
N LYS A 405 16.81 -21.19 -7.96
CA LYS A 405 17.89 -20.26 -8.32
C LYS A 405 17.39 -18.84 -8.66
N ALA A 406 16.10 -18.65 -8.88
CA ALA A 406 15.54 -17.38 -9.36
C ALA A 406 15.36 -16.36 -8.22
N ASP A 407 14.99 -16.80 -7.02
CA ASP A 407 14.86 -15.92 -5.84
C ASP A 407 15.64 -16.49 -4.63
N TRP A 408 16.84 -15.93 -4.45
CA TRP A 408 17.74 -16.31 -3.38
C TRP A 408 17.17 -16.02 -1.98
N ARG A 409 16.17 -15.13 -1.83
CA ARG A 409 15.57 -14.79 -0.52
C ARG A 409 14.67 -15.90 -0.03
N LEU A 410 13.84 -16.46 -0.91
CA LEU A 410 13.00 -17.61 -0.60
C LEU A 410 13.87 -18.81 -0.22
N ALA A 411 14.92 -19.05 -0.99
CA ALA A 411 15.87 -20.13 -0.72
C ALA A 411 16.64 -19.88 0.59
N SER A 412 17.05 -18.64 0.86
CA SER A 412 17.69 -18.19 2.11
C SER A 412 16.81 -18.38 3.33
N ARG A 413 15.52 -18.00 3.23
CA ARG A 413 14.55 -18.19 4.30
C ARG A 413 14.28 -19.68 4.50
N SER A 414 14.14 -20.45 3.42
CA SER A 414 13.98 -21.91 3.50
C SER A 414 15.15 -22.59 4.19
N ALA A 415 16.39 -22.17 3.89
CA ALA A 415 17.60 -22.69 4.55
C ALA A 415 17.55 -22.50 6.07
N GLN A 416 17.15 -21.31 6.54
CA GLN A 416 16.97 -21.03 7.96
C GLN A 416 15.96 -22.01 8.58
N ILE A 417 14.76 -22.09 8.00
CA ILE A 417 13.64 -22.87 8.54
C ILE A 417 13.97 -24.36 8.61
N LEU A 418 14.51 -24.91 7.52
CA LEU A 418 14.91 -26.31 7.44
C LEU A 418 15.96 -26.64 8.50
N SER A 419 16.90 -25.73 8.77
CA SER A 419 17.93 -25.93 9.79
C SER A 419 17.40 -25.85 11.22
N GLU A 420 16.52 -24.88 11.51
CA GLU A 420 15.87 -24.73 12.82
C GLU A 420 15.00 -25.95 13.14
N ASN A 421 14.43 -26.60 12.11
CA ASN A 421 13.65 -27.84 12.21
C ASN A 421 14.47 -29.12 11.99
N LYS A 422 15.81 -29.04 11.99
CA LYS A 422 16.72 -30.20 11.91
C LYS A 422 16.54 -31.10 10.69
N VAL A 423 16.08 -30.56 9.55
CA VAL A 423 15.82 -31.33 8.32
C VAL A 423 17.14 -31.68 7.61
N GLN A 424 17.67 -32.87 7.88
CA GLN A 424 18.97 -33.34 7.36
C GLN A 424 19.02 -33.49 5.84
N SER A 425 17.89 -33.78 5.18
CA SER A 425 17.81 -33.90 3.72
C SER A 425 18.15 -32.61 2.98
N ALA A 426 18.19 -31.45 3.65
CA ALA A 426 18.62 -30.18 3.07
C ALA A 426 20.15 -30.07 2.87
N LEU A 427 20.96 -30.85 3.58
CA LEU A 427 22.43 -30.72 3.59
C LEU A 427 23.10 -30.73 2.21
N PRO A 428 22.76 -31.63 1.26
CA PRO A 428 23.39 -31.64 -0.06
C PRO A 428 23.20 -30.32 -0.82
N THR A 429 21.97 -29.79 -0.84
CA THR A 429 21.64 -28.53 -1.49
C THR A 429 22.29 -27.35 -0.79
N LEU A 430 22.27 -27.31 0.55
CA LEU A 430 22.94 -26.27 1.33
C LEU A 430 24.45 -26.23 1.06
N ARG A 431 25.13 -27.39 0.99
CA ARG A 431 26.57 -27.46 0.68
C ARG A 431 26.88 -26.92 -0.71
N LYS A 432 26.03 -27.22 -1.70
CA LYS A 432 26.13 -26.69 -3.07
C LYS A 432 25.97 -25.16 -3.08
N ILE A 433 24.99 -24.63 -2.35
CA ILE A 433 24.77 -23.18 -2.22
C ILE A 433 25.95 -22.50 -1.53
N ALA A 434 26.40 -23.06 -0.40
CA ALA A 434 27.51 -22.52 0.38
C ALA A 434 28.82 -22.42 -0.41
N SER A 435 29.01 -23.32 -1.39
CA SER A 435 30.21 -23.35 -2.24
C SER A 435 30.11 -22.53 -3.53
N HIS A 436 28.91 -22.39 -4.11
CA HIS A 436 28.76 -21.82 -5.46
C HIS A 436 27.88 -20.57 -5.55
N SER A 437 27.16 -20.18 -4.48
CA SER A 437 26.30 -18.99 -4.52
C SER A 437 27.13 -17.72 -4.69
N LEU A 438 26.71 -16.88 -5.64
CA LEU A 438 27.25 -15.54 -5.87
C LEU A 438 26.65 -14.49 -4.90
N PHE A 439 25.53 -14.83 -4.26
CA PHE A 439 24.87 -13.95 -3.29
C PHE A 439 25.41 -14.24 -1.89
N SER A 440 26.07 -13.24 -1.29
CA SER A 440 26.71 -13.34 0.02
C SER A 440 25.74 -13.78 1.10
N GLU A 441 24.57 -13.14 1.19
CA GLU A 441 23.58 -13.46 2.21
C GLU A 441 23.14 -14.91 2.12
N PHE A 442 22.84 -15.39 0.91
CA PHE A 442 22.41 -16.78 0.72
C PHE A 442 23.52 -17.77 1.08
N ARG A 443 24.78 -17.46 0.74
CA ARG A 443 25.94 -18.26 1.11
C ARG A 443 26.13 -18.33 2.63
N ILE A 444 26.03 -17.20 3.32
CA ILE A 444 26.15 -17.11 4.79
C ILE A 444 25.02 -17.90 5.45
N ARG A 445 23.77 -17.74 5.00
CA ARG A 445 22.63 -18.49 5.55
C ARG A 445 22.75 -19.99 5.32
N ALA A 446 23.24 -20.41 4.16
CA ALA A 446 23.49 -21.82 3.89
C ALA A 446 24.58 -22.39 4.82
N LEU A 447 25.67 -21.66 5.06
CA LEU A 447 26.73 -22.05 6.00
C LEU A 447 26.21 -22.12 7.44
N ALA A 448 25.42 -21.12 7.86
CA ALA A 448 24.78 -21.10 9.18
C ALA A 448 23.83 -22.29 9.35
N ALA A 449 23.00 -22.56 8.35
CA ALA A 449 22.09 -23.70 8.33
C ALA A 449 22.82 -25.04 8.45
N ILE A 450 23.92 -25.25 7.71
CA ILE A 450 24.75 -26.46 7.81
C ILE A 450 25.30 -26.60 9.24
N ASP A 451 25.82 -25.52 9.82
CA ASP A 451 26.40 -25.53 11.16
C ASP A 451 25.34 -25.85 12.23
N THR A 452 24.14 -25.28 12.11
CA THR A 452 23.00 -25.60 12.99
C THR A 452 22.54 -27.06 12.83
N LEU A 453 22.47 -27.58 11.61
CA LEU A 453 22.12 -29.00 11.35
C LEU A 453 23.16 -29.98 11.92
N ASN A 454 24.42 -29.54 12.07
CA ASN A 454 25.50 -30.32 12.69
C ASN A 454 25.56 -30.16 14.23
N GLY A 455 24.53 -29.57 14.85
CA GLY A 455 24.42 -29.47 16.31
C GLY A 455 25.24 -28.34 16.94
N LYS A 456 25.65 -27.33 16.17
CA LYS A 456 26.27 -26.11 16.73
C LYS A 456 25.19 -25.19 17.34
N SER A 457 25.58 -23.99 17.78
CA SER A 457 24.66 -22.98 18.35
C SER A 457 23.50 -22.64 17.41
N ASP A 458 22.57 -21.81 17.90
CA ASP A 458 21.42 -21.36 17.10
C ASP A 458 21.86 -20.69 15.78
N PHE A 459 20.93 -20.72 14.82
CA PHE A 459 21.14 -20.23 13.46
C PHE A 459 21.65 -18.79 13.42
N GLN A 460 21.15 -17.91 14.30
CA GLN A 460 21.50 -16.50 14.28
C GLN A 460 22.95 -16.26 14.70
N ALA A 461 23.42 -16.96 15.73
CA ALA A 461 24.82 -16.91 16.15
C ALA A 461 25.77 -17.44 15.04
N GLN A 462 25.39 -18.52 14.35
CA GLN A 462 26.19 -19.03 13.22
C GLN A 462 26.15 -18.08 12.02
N PHE A 463 25.00 -17.46 11.75
CA PHE A 463 24.86 -16.44 10.71
C PHE A 463 25.82 -15.27 10.93
N ASP A 464 25.83 -14.68 12.14
CA ASP A 464 26.71 -13.55 12.44
C ASP A 464 28.19 -13.94 12.31
N LYS A 465 28.56 -15.14 12.77
CA LYS A 465 29.91 -15.68 12.64
C LYS A 465 30.34 -15.80 11.18
N HIS A 466 29.51 -16.40 10.32
CA HIS A 466 29.82 -16.56 8.90
C HIS A 466 29.79 -15.24 8.16
N ALA A 467 28.95 -14.29 8.57
CA ALA A 467 28.91 -12.95 7.98
C ALA A 467 30.20 -12.17 8.28
N ASN A 468 30.68 -12.19 9.53
CA ASN A 468 31.98 -11.63 9.91
C ASN A 468 33.13 -12.27 9.13
N ARG A 469 33.16 -13.61 9.06
CA ARG A 469 34.21 -14.33 8.33
C ARG A 469 34.18 -14.01 6.83
N LEU A 470 32.98 -13.94 6.22
CA LEU A 470 32.86 -13.57 4.82
C LEU A 470 33.34 -12.15 4.60
N LEU A 471 32.95 -11.21 5.47
CA LEU A 471 33.42 -9.83 5.42
C LEU A 471 34.95 -9.81 5.45
N GLU A 472 35.60 -10.43 6.43
CA GLU A 472 37.07 -10.46 6.53
C GLU A 472 37.75 -10.99 5.25
N ASN A 473 37.25 -12.10 4.70
CA ASN A 473 37.89 -12.82 3.60
C ASN A 473 37.47 -12.38 2.19
N SER A 474 36.46 -11.51 2.06
CA SER A 474 36.00 -11.07 0.72
C SER A 474 37.00 -10.10 0.11
N ASP A 475 37.45 -10.43 -1.10
CA ASP A 475 38.10 -9.48 -2.00
C ASP A 475 37.12 -8.35 -2.31
N SER A 476 37.60 -7.11 -2.26
CA SER A 476 36.82 -5.94 -2.65
C SER A 476 37.40 -5.34 -3.92
N CYS A 477 36.55 -5.16 -4.93
CA CYS A 477 36.82 -4.30 -6.07
C CYS A 477 35.74 -3.22 -6.14
N THR A 478 36.10 -2.03 -6.63
CA THR A 478 35.16 -0.91 -6.77
C THR A 478 34.76 -0.78 -8.23
N ILE A 479 33.45 -0.65 -8.48
CA ILE A 479 32.92 -0.46 -9.84
C ILE A 479 32.77 1.04 -10.10
N GLN A 480 33.38 1.52 -11.18
CA GLN A 480 33.19 2.88 -11.66
C GLN A 480 31.84 2.98 -12.39
N PRO A 481 30.87 3.79 -11.91
CA PRO A 481 29.54 3.84 -12.49
C PRO A 481 29.55 4.48 -13.88
N THR A 482 28.67 3.98 -14.76
CA THR A 482 28.33 4.66 -16.02
C THR A 482 27.30 5.75 -15.74
N ASP A 483 27.55 6.98 -16.19
CA ASP A 483 26.55 8.06 -16.11
C ASP A 483 25.50 7.90 -17.22
N PHE A 484 24.43 7.18 -16.91
CA PHE A 484 23.30 6.97 -17.82
C PHE A 484 22.49 8.26 -18.07
N SER A 485 22.61 9.27 -17.20
CA SER A 485 21.88 10.54 -17.34
C SER A 485 22.37 11.34 -18.55
N VAL A 486 23.66 11.23 -18.90
CA VAL A 486 24.23 11.89 -20.08
C VAL A 486 23.58 11.39 -21.36
N LYS A 487 23.40 10.06 -21.50
CA LYS A 487 22.68 9.48 -22.64
C LYS A 487 21.20 9.84 -22.60
N ALA A 488 20.60 9.87 -21.41
CA ALA A 488 19.20 10.23 -21.23
C ALA A 488 18.89 11.67 -21.71
N ARG A 489 19.84 12.59 -21.61
CA ARG A 489 19.69 13.97 -22.11
C ARG A 489 19.53 14.06 -23.63
N GLN A 490 19.81 12.99 -24.38
CA GLN A 490 19.59 12.93 -25.82
C GLN A 490 18.13 12.61 -26.19
N LEU A 491 17.32 12.15 -25.23
CA LEU A 491 15.90 11.90 -25.46
C LEU A 491 15.21 13.22 -25.89
N PRO A 492 14.51 13.26 -27.04
CA PRO A 492 13.70 14.40 -27.46
C PRO A 492 12.59 14.76 -26.45
N PHE A 493 11.96 15.92 -26.62
CA PHE A 493 10.79 16.28 -25.85
C PHE A 493 9.56 15.52 -26.37
N PHE A 494 8.92 14.77 -25.47
CA PHE A 494 7.65 14.09 -25.71
C PHE A 494 6.59 14.63 -24.76
N LYS A 495 5.31 14.40 -25.10
CA LYS A 495 4.20 14.66 -24.18
C LYS A 495 4.36 13.78 -22.93
N PRO A 496 4.13 14.31 -21.72
CA PRO A 496 4.19 13.50 -20.50
C PRO A 496 3.18 12.35 -20.52
N SER A 497 3.65 11.14 -20.26
CA SER A 497 2.87 9.92 -20.05
C SER A 497 2.44 9.82 -18.59
N GLU A 498 1.27 9.22 -18.32
CA GLU A 498 0.84 8.91 -16.96
C GLU A 498 1.60 7.68 -16.43
N LEU A 499 2.07 7.76 -15.20
CA LEU A 499 2.70 6.69 -14.43
C LEU A 499 1.76 6.25 -13.30
N ALA A 500 2.19 5.29 -12.48
CA ALA A 500 1.48 4.86 -11.28
C ALA A 500 1.09 6.07 -10.40
N PHE A 501 -0.04 5.94 -9.70
CA PHE A 501 -0.58 6.95 -8.78
C PHE A 501 -0.83 8.34 -9.41
N GLY A 502 -0.95 8.42 -10.74
CA GLY A 502 -1.27 9.67 -11.45
C GLY A 502 -0.08 10.61 -11.64
N TYR A 503 1.14 10.16 -11.31
CA TYR A 503 2.36 10.88 -11.64
C TYR A 503 2.57 10.92 -13.16
N ARG A 504 3.47 11.80 -13.62
CA ARG A 504 3.78 11.95 -15.04
C ARG A 504 5.26 11.80 -15.32
N THR A 505 5.59 11.41 -16.55
CA THR A 505 6.98 11.39 -17.02
C THR A 505 7.51 12.82 -17.10
N GLU A 506 8.54 13.11 -16.30
CA GLU A 506 9.19 14.41 -16.27
C GLU A 506 10.68 14.26 -16.50
N ARG A 507 11.30 15.28 -17.11
CA ARG A 507 12.73 15.27 -17.41
C ARG A 507 13.59 15.14 -16.16
N ALA A 508 13.18 15.76 -15.05
CA ALA A 508 13.89 15.69 -13.77
C ALA A 508 13.96 14.28 -13.16
N SER A 509 13.03 13.41 -13.55
CA SER A 509 12.97 12.00 -13.12
C SER A 509 13.52 11.01 -14.15
N LEU A 510 13.99 11.50 -15.30
CA LEU A 510 14.55 10.65 -16.35
C LEU A 510 15.96 10.22 -15.96
N THR A 511 16.15 8.93 -15.73
CA THR A 511 17.43 8.36 -15.27
C THR A 511 18.25 7.78 -16.42
N SER A 512 17.57 7.22 -17.42
CA SER A 512 18.19 6.51 -18.53
C SER A 512 17.30 6.56 -19.77
N ALA A 513 17.90 6.70 -20.95
CA ALA A 513 17.20 6.50 -22.21
C ALA A 513 18.14 5.88 -23.25
N VAL A 514 17.59 5.05 -24.12
CA VAL A 514 18.31 4.44 -25.24
C VAL A 514 17.46 4.54 -26.51
N PRO A 515 18.08 4.80 -27.67
CA PRO A 515 17.34 4.83 -28.93
C PRO A 515 16.98 3.42 -29.39
N THR A 516 15.82 3.30 -30.02
CA THR A 516 15.30 2.09 -30.68
C THR A 516 15.07 2.38 -32.16
N LYS A 517 14.73 1.35 -32.95
CA LYS A 517 14.48 1.52 -34.40
C LYS A 517 13.35 2.51 -34.70
N LYS A 518 12.30 2.56 -33.87
CA LYS A 518 11.12 3.44 -34.06
C LYS A 518 11.14 4.69 -33.18
N GLY A 519 12.00 4.74 -32.16
CA GLY A 519 12.11 5.91 -31.30
C GLY A 519 13.02 5.68 -30.11
N TRP A 520 12.45 5.68 -28.90
CA TRP A 520 13.22 5.67 -27.66
C TRP A 520 12.59 4.80 -26.59
N LEU A 521 13.44 4.17 -25.78
CA LEU A 521 13.05 3.52 -24.54
C LEU A 521 13.62 4.35 -23.37
N ALA A 522 12.75 4.79 -22.46
CA ALA A 522 13.07 5.74 -21.41
C ALA A 522 12.68 5.21 -20.02
N GLY A 523 13.59 5.34 -19.07
CA GLY A 523 13.45 4.90 -17.69
C GLY A 523 13.30 6.09 -16.75
N TYR A 524 12.34 5.99 -15.84
CA TYR A 524 12.00 7.02 -14.87
C TYR A 524 12.08 6.48 -13.44
N ASP A 525 12.61 7.33 -12.57
CA ASP A 525 12.66 7.13 -11.13
C ASP A 525 12.00 8.33 -10.44
N LYS A 526 10.88 8.08 -9.77
CA LYS A 526 10.13 9.08 -8.99
C LYS A 526 10.14 8.72 -7.50
N GLY A 527 11.09 7.90 -7.07
CA GLY A 527 11.22 7.46 -5.68
C GLY A 527 10.06 6.57 -5.25
N GLU A 528 9.62 6.75 -4.01
CA GLU A 528 8.63 5.86 -3.36
C GLU A 528 7.25 5.89 -4.01
N TRP A 529 6.95 6.90 -4.81
CA TRP A 529 5.60 7.20 -5.22
C TRP A 529 5.31 6.80 -6.65
N SER A 530 6.32 6.64 -7.49
CA SER A 530 6.15 6.26 -8.89
C SER A 530 7.50 5.90 -9.51
N GLY A 531 7.46 5.31 -10.68
CA GLY A 531 8.60 4.95 -11.51
C GLY A 531 8.07 4.29 -12.77
N GLY A 532 8.86 4.18 -13.83
CA GLY A 532 8.34 3.57 -15.04
C GLY A 532 9.33 3.36 -16.15
N LEU A 533 8.96 2.45 -17.05
CA LEU A 533 9.60 2.23 -18.34
C LEU A 533 8.59 2.63 -19.42
N VAL A 534 8.96 3.57 -20.27
CA VAL A 534 8.10 4.11 -21.33
C VAL A 534 8.81 3.99 -22.66
N ALA A 535 8.09 3.52 -23.68
CA ALA A 535 8.54 3.58 -25.06
C ALA A 535 7.89 4.78 -25.75
N TYR A 536 8.68 5.54 -26.48
CA TYR A 536 8.23 6.65 -27.32
C TYR A 536 8.47 6.30 -28.79
N ASP A 537 7.44 6.39 -29.62
CA ASP A 537 7.53 6.26 -31.06
C ASP A 537 7.69 7.66 -31.67
N THR A 538 8.85 7.92 -32.29
CA THR A 538 9.17 9.23 -32.85
C THR A 538 8.36 9.52 -34.12
N LEU A 539 8.00 8.49 -34.88
CA LEU A 539 7.27 8.64 -36.14
C LEU A 539 5.78 8.85 -35.90
N ALA A 540 5.20 8.07 -34.98
CA ALA A 540 3.79 8.18 -34.62
C ALA A 540 3.50 9.31 -33.62
N GLY A 541 4.52 9.81 -32.90
CA GLY A 541 4.34 10.80 -31.84
C GLY A 541 3.57 10.26 -30.63
N THR A 542 3.59 8.94 -30.43
CA THR A 542 2.86 8.24 -29.37
C THR A 542 3.79 7.68 -28.31
N ASP A 543 3.28 7.55 -27.10
CA ASP A 543 3.94 6.89 -25.98
C ASP A 543 3.22 5.61 -25.57
N LYS A 544 3.96 4.64 -25.04
CA LYS A 544 3.45 3.37 -24.50
C LYS A 544 4.13 3.10 -23.17
N LEU A 545 3.34 3.09 -22.09
CA LEU A 545 3.81 2.67 -20.77
C LEU A 545 4.06 1.15 -20.79
N ILE A 546 5.32 0.76 -20.70
CA ILE A 546 5.75 -0.65 -20.76
C ILE A 546 5.73 -1.27 -19.36
N LEU A 547 6.16 -0.52 -18.33
CA LEU A 547 6.14 -0.93 -16.94
C LEU A 547 5.83 0.27 -16.02
N GLY A 548 4.97 0.09 -15.02
CA GLY A 548 4.63 1.14 -14.04
C GLY A 548 3.17 1.62 -14.08
N SER A 549 2.22 0.78 -14.49
CA SER A 549 0.79 1.12 -14.55
C SER A 549 0.12 1.02 -13.17
N LYS A 550 -1.07 1.63 -13.03
CA LYS A 550 -1.90 1.62 -11.80
C LYS A 550 -2.25 0.21 -11.29
N THR A 551 -2.17 -0.81 -12.14
CA THR A 551 -2.54 -2.18 -11.76
C THR A 551 -1.41 -2.93 -11.06
N SER A 552 -0.14 -2.54 -11.22
CA SER A 552 0.97 -3.14 -10.48
C SER A 552 1.08 -2.55 -9.09
N LYS A 553 0.12 -2.87 -8.21
CA LYS A 553 0.03 -2.36 -6.83
C LYS A 553 1.28 -2.60 -5.96
N PHE A 554 2.22 -3.47 -6.38
CA PHE A 554 3.24 -4.00 -5.46
C PHE A 554 4.70 -3.81 -5.89
N ILE A 555 4.97 -3.37 -7.13
CA ILE A 555 6.34 -3.09 -7.58
C ILE A 555 6.34 -1.77 -8.32
N ILE A 556 6.88 -0.72 -7.68
CA ILE A 556 7.16 0.56 -8.34
C ILE A 556 8.48 0.39 -9.09
N PRO A 557 8.45 0.36 -10.43
CA PRO A 557 9.62 -0.01 -11.22
C PRO A 557 10.50 1.21 -11.47
N ASN A 558 11.14 1.73 -10.41
CA ASN A 558 12.10 2.83 -10.54
C ASN A 558 13.29 2.39 -11.39
N ILE A 559 13.28 2.74 -12.67
CA ILE A 559 14.32 2.35 -13.60
C ILE A 559 15.56 3.20 -13.31
N LYS A 560 16.68 2.55 -13.03
CA LYS A 560 17.97 3.19 -12.76
C LYS A 560 18.85 3.26 -14.00
N ALA A 561 18.76 2.26 -14.86
CA ALA A 561 19.58 2.15 -16.06
C ALA A 561 18.88 1.30 -17.13
N ILE A 562 19.08 1.67 -18.39
CA ILE A 562 18.70 0.91 -19.57
C ILE A 562 19.93 0.83 -20.48
N MET A 563 20.25 -0.36 -20.97
CA MET A 563 21.41 -0.59 -21.82
C MET A 563 21.17 -1.74 -22.80
N PRO A 564 21.74 -1.68 -24.02
CA PRO A 564 21.63 -2.82 -24.94
C PRO A 564 22.43 -4.01 -24.42
N LYS A 565 21.94 -5.24 -24.64
CA LYS A 565 22.65 -6.47 -24.19
C LYS A 565 24.00 -6.65 -24.88
N MET A 566 24.11 -6.16 -26.11
CA MET A 566 25.33 -6.17 -26.90
C MET A 566 25.66 -4.74 -27.32
N PRO A 567 26.95 -4.38 -27.49
CA PRO A 567 27.33 -3.11 -28.09
C PRO A 567 26.72 -2.98 -29.48
N THR A 568 26.03 -1.87 -29.74
CA THR A 568 25.40 -1.61 -31.03
C THR A 568 26.39 -0.88 -31.95
N PRO A 569 26.67 -1.37 -33.16
CA PRO A 569 27.45 -0.62 -34.15
C PRO A 569 26.81 0.74 -34.45
N LEU A 570 27.63 1.70 -34.88
CA LEU A 570 27.14 3.01 -35.29
C LEU A 570 26.10 2.87 -36.41
N GLY A 571 24.96 3.55 -36.27
CA GLY A 571 23.86 3.49 -37.25
C GLY A 571 22.93 2.29 -37.12
N GLN A 572 23.17 1.39 -36.15
CA GLN A 572 22.25 0.29 -35.84
C GLN A 572 21.53 0.54 -34.51
N TYR A 573 20.41 -0.17 -34.30
CA TYR A 573 19.63 -0.13 -33.06
C TYR A 573 19.57 -1.53 -32.48
N SER A 574 19.71 -1.64 -31.16
CA SER A 574 19.49 -2.93 -30.49
C SER A 574 18.01 -3.26 -30.44
N SER A 575 17.67 -4.54 -30.54
CA SER A 575 16.34 -5.07 -30.20
C SER A 575 16.30 -5.73 -28.83
N HIS A 576 17.45 -5.82 -28.13
CA HIS A 576 17.56 -6.52 -26.86
C HIS A 576 18.25 -5.62 -25.83
N PHE A 577 17.59 -5.43 -24.69
CA PHE A 577 18.06 -4.54 -23.63
C PHE A 577 18.04 -5.24 -22.27
N TRP A 578 18.95 -4.77 -21.41
CA TRP A 578 18.83 -4.89 -19.97
C TRP A 578 18.27 -3.58 -19.41
N ALA A 579 17.33 -3.69 -18.49
CA ALA A 579 16.95 -2.60 -17.61
C ALA A 579 17.17 -3.01 -16.15
N VAL A 580 17.60 -2.08 -15.32
CA VAL A 580 17.76 -2.29 -13.88
C VAL A 580 16.74 -1.42 -13.18
N SER A 581 15.87 -2.03 -12.38
CA SER A 581 14.94 -1.31 -11.51
C SER A 581 15.37 -1.44 -10.05
N GLY A 582 15.05 -0.47 -9.21
CA GLY A 582 15.23 -0.61 -7.77
C GLY A 582 14.79 0.59 -6.94
N LEU A 583 14.36 0.32 -5.72
CA LEU A 583 13.95 1.32 -4.72
C LEU A 583 14.76 1.13 -3.44
N ASN A 584 15.42 2.20 -2.98
CA ASN A 584 16.32 2.18 -1.82
C ASN A 584 15.71 2.88 -0.59
N HIS A 585 14.38 2.92 -0.49
CA HIS A 585 13.66 3.60 0.58
C HIS A 585 12.64 2.65 1.23
N LEU A 586 12.20 2.97 2.45
CA LEU A 586 11.27 2.16 3.27
C LEU A 586 11.77 0.73 3.57
N SER A 587 13.10 0.52 3.60
CA SER A 587 13.70 -0.80 3.80
C SER A 587 13.29 -1.83 2.73
N LEU A 588 12.73 -1.38 1.61
CA LEU A 588 12.24 -2.29 0.57
C LEU A 588 13.37 -2.86 -0.28
N ASN A 589 14.58 -2.28 -0.24
CA ASN A 589 15.90 -2.73 -0.75
C ASN A 589 15.88 -3.80 -1.86
N HIS A 590 14.99 -3.67 -2.83
CA HIS A 590 14.83 -4.64 -3.90
C HIS A 590 15.27 -4.00 -5.20
N SER A 591 15.93 -4.81 -6.02
CA SER A 591 16.30 -4.43 -7.36
C SER A 591 16.16 -5.63 -8.28
N PHE A 592 15.70 -5.37 -9.50
CA PHE A 592 15.49 -6.39 -10.51
C PHE A 592 16.28 -6.04 -11.75
N VAL A 593 16.84 -7.06 -12.41
CA VAL A 593 17.26 -6.94 -13.80
C VAL A 593 16.17 -7.50 -14.68
N ILE A 594 15.82 -6.70 -15.67
CA ILE A 594 14.73 -6.94 -16.60
C ILE A 594 15.34 -7.10 -17.98
N SER A 595 15.02 -8.20 -18.65
CA SER A 595 15.27 -8.38 -20.08
C SER A 595 14.13 -7.75 -20.86
N ILE A 596 14.45 -6.95 -21.87
CA ILE A 596 13.47 -6.33 -22.75
C ILE A 596 13.83 -6.71 -24.19
N THR A 597 12.85 -7.23 -24.93
CA THR A 597 12.96 -7.47 -26.36
C THR A 597 11.99 -6.54 -27.09
N ASP A 598 12.52 -5.74 -28.00
CA ASP A 598 11.79 -4.87 -28.92
C ASP A 598 11.55 -5.63 -30.24
N ASN A 599 10.28 -5.91 -30.53
CA ASN A 599 9.83 -6.48 -31.80
C ASN A 599 9.08 -5.41 -32.60
N ASP A 600 9.81 -4.47 -33.18
CA ASP A 600 9.27 -3.35 -33.95
C ASP A 600 8.20 -2.53 -33.19
N GLY A 601 8.49 -2.15 -31.95
CA GLY A 601 7.62 -1.32 -31.08
C GLY A 601 6.72 -2.12 -30.13
N ASP A 602 6.66 -3.44 -30.32
CA ASP A 602 6.07 -4.35 -29.34
C ASP A 602 7.15 -4.89 -28.39
N TYR A 603 7.03 -4.50 -27.13
CA TYR A 603 8.02 -4.80 -26.11
C TYR A 603 7.61 -6.00 -25.28
N PHE A 604 8.48 -6.99 -25.22
CA PHE A 604 8.37 -8.16 -24.35
C PHE A 604 9.29 -8.00 -23.14
N ILE A 605 8.72 -8.01 -21.94
CA ILE A 605 9.45 -7.89 -20.68
C ILE A 605 9.57 -9.28 -20.05
N LYS A 606 10.77 -9.61 -19.57
CA LYS A 606 11.01 -10.76 -18.69
C LYS A 606 11.84 -10.32 -17.49
N HIS A 607 11.36 -10.60 -16.28
CA HIS A 607 12.17 -10.49 -15.06
C HIS A 607 13.27 -11.56 -15.14
N HIS A 608 14.53 -11.12 -15.23
CA HIS A 608 15.66 -12.02 -15.46
C HIS A 608 16.29 -12.49 -14.16
N LEU A 609 16.54 -11.56 -13.24
CA LEU A 609 17.11 -11.88 -11.92
C LEU A 609 16.73 -10.80 -10.90
N ARG A 610 16.67 -11.19 -9.62
CA ARG A 610 16.55 -10.26 -8.48
C ARG A 610 17.92 -10.05 -7.83
N LEU A 611 18.35 -8.80 -7.75
CA LEU A 611 19.60 -8.41 -7.13
C LEU A 611 19.45 -8.37 -5.61
N PRO A 612 20.55 -8.57 -4.85
CA PRO A 612 20.49 -8.67 -3.39
C PRO A 612 20.10 -7.35 -2.71
N ARG A 613 20.46 -6.22 -3.33
CA ARG A 613 20.04 -4.87 -2.97
C ARG A 613 20.10 -3.98 -4.20
N VAL A 614 19.68 -2.72 -4.08
CA VAL A 614 19.84 -1.74 -5.16
C VAL A 614 21.33 -1.49 -5.41
N PRO A 615 21.84 -1.66 -6.64
CA PRO A 615 23.23 -1.32 -6.95
C PRO A 615 23.50 0.16 -6.68
N SER A 616 24.60 0.45 -5.98
CA SER A 616 25.11 1.82 -5.84
C SER A 616 25.86 2.28 -7.09
N ALA A 617 26.37 1.32 -7.89
CA ALA A 617 27.01 1.56 -9.16
C ALA A 617 26.57 0.54 -10.20
N ILE A 618 26.32 0.99 -11.43
CA ILE A 618 26.01 0.14 -12.58
C ILE A 618 26.96 0.56 -13.70
N ALA A 619 27.66 -0.40 -14.30
CA ALA A 619 28.63 -0.12 -15.37
C ALA A 619 28.47 -1.07 -16.55
N GLN A 620 28.32 -0.53 -17.76
CA GLN A 620 28.31 -1.34 -18.98
C GLN A 620 29.74 -1.50 -19.51
N GLN A 621 30.15 -2.74 -19.78
CA GLN A 621 31.46 -3.08 -20.32
C GLN A 621 31.43 -3.13 -21.85
N LYS A 622 32.62 -3.05 -22.47
CA LYS A 622 32.78 -3.10 -23.94
C LYS A 622 32.32 -4.41 -24.56
N ASP A 623 32.31 -5.51 -23.80
CA ASP A 623 31.82 -6.82 -24.26
C ASP A 623 30.31 -7.01 -24.03
N GLY A 624 29.59 -5.95 -23.66
CA GLY A 624 28.15 -5.99 -23.40
C GLY A 624 27.76 -6.48 -22.02
N SER A 625 28.70 -7.01 -21.22
CA SER A 625 28.41 -7.37 -19.83
C SER A 625 28.15 -6.14 -18.96
N VAL A 626 27.39 -6.32 -17.88
CA VAL A 626 27.01 -5.28 -16.93
C VAL A 626 27.58 -5.62 -15.56
N LEU A 627 28.28 -4.67 -14.94
CA LEU A 627 28.79 -4.79 -13.57
C LEU A 627 27.83 -4.08 -12.61
N PHE A 628 27.54 -4.73 -11.50
CA PHE A 628 26.75 -4.19 -10.40
C PHE A 628 27.64 -4.05 -9.17
N GLY A 629 27.90 -2.81 -8.76
CA GLY A 629 28.54 -2.49 -7.49
C GLY A 629 27.47 -2.19 -6.43
N PHE A 630 27.70 -2.65 -5.20
CA PHE A 630 26.73 -2.53 -4.12
C PHE A 630 27.20 -1.64 -2.96
N GLY A 631 28.34 -0.95 -3.12
CA GLY A 631 28.95 -0.12 -2.09
C GLY A 631 30.27 -0.69 -1.62
N ASP A 632 30.98 0.10 -0.83
CA ASP A 632 32.25 -0.30 -0.27
C ASP A 632 32.09 -1.36 0.80
N LYS A 633 33.17 -2.10 1.03
CA LYS A 633 33.25 -3.08 2.10
C LYS A 633 33.19 -2.34 3.44
N PRO A 634 32.16 -2.59 4.28
CA PRO A 634 32.07 -1.89 5.55
C PRO A 634 33.22 -2.33 6.48
N GLU A 635 33.72 -1.41 7.31
CA GLU A 635 34.77 -1.69 8.29
C GLU A 635 34.31 -2.68 9.38
N LYS A 636 33.01 -2.69 9.66
CA LYS A 636 32.38 -3.54 10.67
C LYS A 636 31.14 -4.18 10.08
N PHE A 637 30.89 -5.42 10.48
CA PHE A 637 29.67 -6.11 10.14
C PHE A 637 28.45 -5.38 10.71
N ASN A 638 27.45 -5.20 9.85
CA ASN A 638 26.12 -4.77 10.22
C ASN A 638 25.13 -5.83 9.72
N ARG A 639 24.31 -6.39 10.62
CA ARG A 639 23.32 -7.42 10.27
C ARG A 639 22.30 -6.92 9.24
N TYR A 640 22.09 -5.62 9.16
CA TYR A 640 21.19 -4.98 8.19
C TYR A 640 21.87 -4.62 6.87
N ASP A 641 23.20 -4.77 6.78
CA ASP A 641 23.96 -4.41 5.58
C ASP A 641 25.08 -5.43 5.31
N ILE A 642 24.66 -6.58 4.79
CA ILE A 642 25.58 -7.67 4.43
C ILE A 642 26.36 -7.25 3.18
N TYR A 643 27.69 -7.30 3.29
CA TYR A 643 28.55 -6.99 2.16
C TYR A 643 28.30 -7.97 0.99
N GLN A 644 27.92 -7.41 -0.14
CA GLN A 644 27.80 -8.12 -1.41
C GLN A 644 28.95 -7.68 -2.33
N PRO A 645 29.88 -8.59 -2.69
CA PRO A 645 30.86 -8.34 -3.73
C PRO A 645 30.19 -7.97 -5.05
N PRO A 646 30.84 -7.14 -5.87
CA PRO A 646 30.34 -6.79 -7.19
C PRO A 646 30.01 -8.01 -8.06
N LEU A 647 28.90 -7.90 -8.79
CA LEU A 647 28.41 -8.95 -9.68
C LEU A 647 28.55 -8.55 -11.14
N ARG A 648 28.75 -9.53 -12.02
CA ARG A 648 28.83 -9.35 -13.46
C ARG A 648 27.73 -10.15 -14.14
N LEU A 649 26.90 -9.47 -14.93
CA LEU A 649 25.88 -10.06 -15.79
C LEU A 649 26.36 -10.07 -17.24
N TRP A 650 26.44 -11.25 -17.83
CA TRP A 650 26.81 -11.44 -19.22
C TRP A 650 25.61 -11.23 -20.16
N PRO A 651 25.85 -10.94 -21.46
CA PRO A 651 24.77 -10.75 -22.44
C PRO A 651 23.78 -11.90 -22.56
N ASP A 652 24.25 -13.14 -22.37
CA ASP A 652 23.44 -14.36 -22.34
C ASP A 652 22.60 -14.52 -21.06
N GLY A 653 22.80 -13.62 -20.09
CA GLY A 653 22.11 -13.62 -18.82
C GLY A 653 22.82 -14.40 -17.71
N LYS A 654 24.01 -14.96 -17.96
CA LYS A 654 24.81 -15.62 -16.91
C LYS A 654 25.32 -14.59 -15.92
N LEU A 655 25.28 -14.93 -14.63
CA LEU A 655 25.84 -14.11 -13.55
C LEU A 655 27.16 -14.72 -13.07
N THR A 656 28.17 -13.89 -12.82
CA THR A 656 29.47 -14.28 -12.23
C THR A 656 29.95 -13.23 -11.22
N ASP A 657 30.99 -13.56 -10.47
CA ASP A 657 31.72 -12.57 -9.65
C ASP A 657 32.45 -11.58 -10.58
N ALA A 658 32.33 -10.27 -10.32
CA ALA A 658 32.98 -9.25 -11.13
C ALA A 658 34.45 -9.01 -10.74
N CYS A 659 34.86 -9.38 -9.52
CA CYS A 659 36.23 -9.20 -9.04
C CYS A 659 37.15 -10.33 -9.50
N THR A 660 36.61 -11.47 -9.95
CA THR A 660 37.41 -12.54 -10.54
C THR A 660 37.84 -12.19 -11.97
N GLY A 661 39.15 -12.01 -12.19
CA GLY A 661 39.73 -11.76 -13.52
C GLY A 661 39.97 -10.30 -13.90
N THR A 662 39.60 -9.32 -13.07
CA THR A 662 40.12 -7.96 -13.22
C THR A 662 41.59 -7.93 -12.77
N PRO A 663 42.53 -7.49 -13.61
CA PRO A 663 43.90 -7.22 -13.15
C PRO A 663 43.80 -6.28 -11.95
N LYS A 664 44.43 -6.63 -10.83
CA LYS A 664 44.51 -5.72 -9.67
C LYS A 664 45.05 -4.40 -10.19
N SER A 665 44.22 -3.37 -10.22
CA SER A 665 44.61 -2.02 -10.58
C SER A 665 45.78 -1.64 -9.67
N ALA A 666 46.99 -1.65 -10.22
CA ALA A 666 48.19 -1.18 -9.54
C ALA A 666 48.15 0.36 -9.51
N THR A 667 47.20 0.91 -8.76
CA THR A 667 47.18 2.34 -8.45
C THR A 667 47.76 2.52 -7.06
N GLY A 668 49.09 2.43 -6.99
CA GLY A 668 49.85 3.13 -5.97
C GLY A 668 49.70 4.62 -6.23
N VAL A 669 48.71 5.23 -5.59
CA VAL A 669 48.66 6.68 -5.43
C VAL A 669 49.72 7.00 -4.38
N MET A 670 50.88 7.51 -4.82
CA MET A 670 51.77 8.27 -3.94
C MET A 670 50.94 9.43 -3.36
N ARG A 671 50.91 9.49 -2.03
CA ARG A 671 50.32 10.61 -1.28
C ARG A 671 51.01 11.92 -1.58
#